data_AF-A0A497GIV1-F1
#
_entry.id   AF-A0A497GIV1-F1
#
_cell.length_a   1.000
_cell.length_b   1.000
_cell.length_c   1.000
_cell.angle_alpha   90.00
_cell.angle_beta   90.00
_cell.angle_gamma   90.00
#
_symmetry.space_group_name_H-M   'P 1'
#
loop_
_entity.id
_entity.type
_entity.pdbx_description
1 polymer ?
#
loop_
_entity_poly.entity_id
_entity_poly.type
_entity_poly.pdbx_seq_one_letter_code
_entity_poly.pdbx_strand_id
1 'polypeptide(L)'
;MLSNEKRHLKFAKLRTYALIAVLLITLLPYVMFLRPTSAGEVPPEQEQWKWEPYGPRMDEYLYSIITDYDAQLMAFKAGEIDTSYIQAARLEEVKGDPNIYILTYQTFNLQFLGINCKQYPWNFTAIRQAVAHLIDKERIVREVFHGFGVPTDSPIPPVFGAWSNPNVPSYPYSPELAKQTLLEAGFTYDEATGKWYDPNGNELPTFYIQVPPAEQAPWLYQEAQMIVEAAHSIGLPLEVEAIEFQALVSQIYSRTFKSFILYLGWARIPTLAYELFRTDGTWNFWGISDPEIDEWLEKFYYTTDIKEAQQWLWKVQEKVAKLLPYIPIYMGVANVGFRTDIAGIVLNKPVGGQNYLTLLNVHRIGMPFGGRFRDALGSDPRVLNPFTALTGDEWAVLDMVYESLFIPNPDDVASDYPWLAERWTIEEVEIGGSKCTKITFYLVKNATWHDGVPFTARDVNFTFWFIKKNQPAQMYAKAFEKMIKTEVIDDYTIAVYINGTSWAYLYDLNVAIVPEHIWGNETLLEEHGGWESWDPSKVPHPSVPGLTCLVGTGPYIFKDRKLGEYILLVWNPNYWKRHPEKGLSLSFKKVDEMVYSGTPITVELSVTDYMGRAVGNASVVIEVIKDGEVVKSVSASHKGDGVYTASIDTSGLTGTITLKVMVSQKVGPGELKISKETTVNVLPLWRKYLPYAGAGVVVAIVASIVVLLLRKRSLS
;
A
#
# COMPACT_ATOMS: atom_id res chain seq x y z
N MET A 1 -53.04 -29.03 -33.67
CA MET A 1 -53.21 -27.84 -32.81
C MET A 1 -52.63 -28.00 -31.40
N LEU A 2 -52.58 -29.19 -30.79
CA LEU A 2 -52.02 -29.39 -29.43
C LEU A 2 -50.47 -29.38 -29.31
N SER A 3 -49.70 -29.28 -30.41
CA SER A 3 -48.22 -29.30 -30.34
C SER A 3 -47.57 -27.91 -30.34
N ASN A 4 -48.25 -26.85 -30.82
CA ASN A 4 -47.69 -25.50 -30.85
C ASN A 4 -47.89 -24.74 -29.52
N GLU A 5 -49.01 -24.94 -28.81
CA GLU A 5 -49.23 -24.31 -27.50
C GLU A 5 -48.26 -24.84 -26.43
N LYS A 6 -47.94 -26.14 -26.43
CA LYS A 6 -46.99 -26.73 -25.46
C LYS A 6 -45.55 -26.27 -25.68
N ARG A 7 -45.16 -25.92 -26.92
CA ARG A 7 -43.85 -25.34 -27.23
C ARG A 7 -43.77 -23.88 -26.79
N HIS A 8 -44.81 -23.09 -27.04
CA HIS A 8 -44.86 -21.69 -26.59
C HIS A 8 -44.87 -21.55 -25.06
N LEU A 9 -45.56 -22.45 -24.34
CA LEU A 9 -45.61 -22.42 -22.87
C LEU A 9 -44.28 -22.84 -22.21
N LYS A 10 -43.52 -23.76 -22.84
CA LYS A 10 -42.18 -24.15 -22.37
C LYS A 10 -41.14 -23.05 -22.58
N PHE A 11 -41.17 -22.35 -23.72
CA PHE A 11 -40.25 -21.24 -23.99
C PHE A 11 -40.56 -19.98 -23.16
N ALA A 12 -41.82 -19.71 -22.86
CA ALA A 12 -42.20 -18.63 -21.95
C ALA A 12 -41.70 -18.88 -20.51
N LYS A 13 -41.90 -20.08 -19.97
CA LYS A 13 -41.39 -20.45 -18.63
C LYS A 13 -39.87 -20.44 -18.55
N LEU A 14 -39.16 -20.92 -19.58
CA LEU A 14 -37.69 -20.88 -19.61
C LEU A 14 -37.14 -19.45 -19.62
N ARG A 15 -37.80 -18.51 -20.31
CA ARG A 15 -37.44 -17.09 -20.31
C ARG A 15 -37.73 -16.41 -18.97
N THR A 16 -38.81 -16.78 -18.28
CA THR A 16 -39.12 -16.25 -16.94
C THR A 16 -38.13 -16.76 -15.88
N TYR A 17 -37.76 -18.05 -15.91
CA TYR A 17 -36.73 -18.58 -14.99
C TYR A 17 -35.32 -18.06 -15.29
N ALA A 18 -34.98 -17.83 -16.57
CA ALA A 18 -33.72 -17.19 -16.94
C ALA A 18 -33.69 -15.71 -16.53
N LEU A 19 -34.80 -14.96 -16.64
CA LEU A 19 -34.86 -13.57 -16.16
C LEU A 19 -34.78 -13.49 -14.63
N ILE A 20 -35.40 -14.42 -13.89
CA ILE A 20 -35.33 -14.46 -12.42
C ILE A 20 -33.95 -14.91 -11.94
N ALA A 21 -33.30 -15.86 -12.62
CA ALA A 21 -31.92 -16.25 -12.34
C ALA A 21 -30.94 -15.11 -12.64
N VAL A 22 -31.12 -14.37 -13.74
CA VAL A 22 -30.30 -13.18 -14.04
C VAL A 22 -30.60 -12.04 -13.07
N LEU A 23 -31.84 -11.80 -12.64
CA LEU A 23 -32.15 -10.81 -11.60
C LEU A 23 -31.57 -11.20 -10.23
N LEU A 24 -31.59 -12.48 -9.84
CA LEU A 24 -31.00 -12.95 -8.58
C LEU A 24 -29.46 -12.93 -8.63
N ILE A 25 -28.86 -13.23 -9.78
CA ILE A 25 -27.40 -13.16 -9.99
C ILE A 25 -26.90 -11.70 -10.08
N THR A 26 -27.73 -10.75 -10.50
CA THR A 26 -27.37 -9.32 -10.50
C THR A 26 -27.75 -8.57 -9.22
N LEU A 27 -28.69 -9.09 -8.41
CA LEU A 27 -29.09 -8.47 -7.14
C LEU A 27 -28.35 -9.00 -5.90
N LEU A 28 -27.80 -10.23 -5.93
CA LEU A 28 -27.07 -10.77 -4.77
C LEU A 28 -25.74 -10.09 -4.41
N PRO A 29 -25.00 -9.40 -5.31
CA PRO A 29 -23.86 -8.59 -4.88
C PRO A 29 -24.27 -7.31 -4.12
N TYR A 30 -25.58 -7.01 -4.02
CA TYR A 30 -26.08 -5.72 -3.54
C TYR A 30 -26.95 -5.80 -2.27
N VAL A 31 -27.30 -6.98 -1.76
CA VAL A 31 -28.15 -7.08 -0.56
C VAL A 31 -27.29 -7.46 0.64
N MET A 32 -27.08 -6.45 1.48
CA MET A 32 -26.26 -6.42 2.69
C MET A 32 -24.75 -6.25 2.46
N PHE A 33 -24.38 -5.22 1.67
CA PHE A 33 -23.43 -4.28 2.28
C PHE A 33 -24.15 -3.77 3.53
N LEU A 34 -23.65 -4.14 4.72
CA LEU A 34 -23.96 -3.43 5.94
C LEU A 34 -23.99 -1.95 5.57
N ARG A 35 -25.14 -1.28 5.69
CA ARG A 35 -25.11 0.19 5.61
C ARG A 35 -24.09 0.57 6.67
N PRO A 36 -22.96 1.20 6.33
CA PRO A 36 -22.04 1.62 7.36
C PRO A 36 -22.86 2.42 8.35
N THR A 37 -22.76 2.10 9.64
CA THR A 37 -23.16 3.01 10.70
C THR A 37 -22.37 4.29 10.44
N SER A 38 -22.97 5.22 9.70
CA SER A 38 -22.25 6.38 9.22
C SER A 38 -22.10 7.32 10.40
N ALA A 39 -20.84 7.66 10.73
CA ALA A 39 -20.53 8.99 11.26
C ALA A 39 -20.88 10.05 10.18
N GLY A 40 -20.35 11.27 10.26
CA GLY A 40 -20.57 12.29 9.21
C GLY A 40 -20.43 11.74 7.78
N GLU A 41 -21.14 12.36 6.84
CA GLU A 41 -21.09 11.96 5.42
C GLU A 41 -19.63 11.97 4.92
N VAL A 42 -19.26 10.96 4.14
CA VAL A 42 -17.95 10.92 3.50
C VAL A 42 -17.81 12.18 2.65
N PRO A 43 -16.74 12.99 2.82
CA PRO A 43 -16.60 14.23 2.06
C PRO A 43 -16.65 13.97 0.55
N PRO A 44 -17.30 14.82 -0.26
CA PRO A 44 -17.43 14.59 -1.69
C PRO A 44 -16.09 14.42 -2.42
N GLU A 45 -15.05 15.13 -1.99
CA GLU A 45 -13.69 14.99 -2.53
C GLU A 45 -13.10 13.59 -2.24
N GLN A 46 -13.35 13.03 -1.06
CA GLN A 46 -12.96 11.65 -0.72
C GLN A 46 -13.81 10.62 -1.47
N GLU A 47 -15.13 10.81 -1.54
CA GLU A 47 -16.04 9.88 -2.22
C GLU A 47 -15.71 9.73 -3.71
N GLN A 48 -15.30 10.83 -4.35
CA GLN A 48 -14.95 10.87 -5.77
C GLN A 48 -13.45 10.68 -6.03
N TRP A 49 -12.66 10.44 -4.97
CA TRP A 49 -11.21 10.42 -5.08
C TRP A 49 -10.72 9.33 -6.03
N LYS A 50 -9.82 9.71 -6.92
CA LYS A 50 -9.06 8.79 -7.76
C LYS A 50 -7.62 8.88 -7.33
N TRP A 51 -7.08 7.74 -6.91
CA TRP A 51 -5.70 7.69 -6.45
C TRP A 51 -4.74 8.09 -7.58
N GLU A 52 -3.66 8.74 -7.18
CA GLU A 52 -2.55 9.11 -8.03
C GLU A 52 -1.29 8.35 -7.61
N PRO A 53 -0.43 7.92 -8.55
CA PRO A 53 0.81 7.21 -8.23
C PRO A 53 1.95 8.18 -7.84
N TYR A 54 1.63 9.40 -7.43
CA TYR A 54 2.60 10.45 -7.09
C TYR A 54 2.13 11.25 -5.86
N GLY A 55 3.08 11.81 -5.13
CA GLY A 55 2.86 12.45 -3.83
C GLY A 55 4.19 12.92 -3.22
N PRO A 56 4.36 12.92 -1.90
CA PRO A 56 3.28 13.08 -0.94
C PRO A 56 2.68 14.48 -1.02
N ARG A 57 1.37 14.59 -0.75
CA ARG A 57 0.68 15.87 -0.70
C ARG A 57 0.97 16.64 0.60
N MET A 58 0.96 15.96 1.74
CA MET A 58 1.32 16.54 3.05
C MET A 58 2.83 16.83 3.17
N ASP A 59 3.19 17.80 4.02
CA ASP A 59 4.60 18.14 4.31
C ASP A 59 5.15 17.35 5.50
N GLU A 60 4.29 17.02 6.45
CA GLU A 60 4.65 16.35 7.70
C GLU A 60 3.71 15.19 7.98
N TYR A 61 4.27 14.07 8.42
CA TYR A 61 3.54 12.95 8.99
C TYR A 61 3.98 12.82 10.46
N LEU A 62 3.03 12.99 11.38
CA LEU A 62 3.29 12.94 12.82
C LEU A 62 2.59 11.71 13.40
N TYR A 63 3.38 10.78 13.91
CA TYR A 63 2.91 9.69 14.73
C TYR A 63 3.00 10.07 16.20
N SER A 64 1.87 10.18 16.88
CA SER A 64 1.81 10.33 18.35
C SER A 64 1.81 8.96 19.00
N ILE A 65 2.55 8.78 20.09
CA ILE A 65 2.54 7.51 20.84
C ILE A 65 1.37 7.53 21.81
N ILE A 66 0.31 6.78 21.48
CA ILE A 66 -0.90 6.69 22.32
C ILE A 66 -1.27 5.21 22.42
N THR A 67 -0.79 4.55 23.47
CA THR A 67 -0.88 3.09 23.58
C THR A 67 -2.26 2.57 24.02
N ASP A 68 -3.13 3.47 24.48
CA ASP A 68 -4.48 3.14 24.95
C ASP A 68 -5.53 3.54 23.91
N TYR A 69 -6.39 2.59 23.51
CA TYR A 69 -7.40 2.81 22.46
C TYR A 69 -8.46 3.85 22.84
N ASP A 70 -8.82 3.94 24.12
CA ASP A 70 -9.78 4.94 24.59
C ASP A 70 -9.17 6.34 24.51
N ALA A 71 -7.90 6.48 24.91
CA ALA A 71 -7.16 7.72 24.75
C ALA A 71 -7.00 8.11 23.26
N GLN A 72 -6.75 7.16 22.36
CA GLN A 72 -6.71 7.42 20.91
C GLN A 72 -8.05 7.98 20.40
N LEU A 73 -9.17 7.34 20.77
CA LEU A 73 -10.49 7.81 20.37
C LEU A 73 -10.79 9.22 20.92
N MET A 74 -10.39 9.51 22.16
CA MET A 74 -10.56 10.85 22.75
C MET A 74 -9.69 11.91 22.04
N ALA A 75 -8.42 11.59 21.76
CA ALA A 75 -7.53 12.46 21.01
C ALA A 75 -8.07 12.73 19.59
N PHE A 76 -8.64 11.71 18.94
CA PHE A 76 -9.26 11.83 17.63
C PHE A 76 -10.51 12.72 17.64
N LYS A 77 -11.40 12.54 18.64
CA LYS A 77 -12.58 13.40 18.82
C LYS A 77 -12.21 14.85 19.12
N ALA A 78 -11.16 15.05 19.92
CA ALA A 78 -10.58 16.37 20.20
C ALA A 78 -9.90 17.01 18.98
N GLY A 79 -9.66 16.26 17.90
CA GLY A 79 -8.97 16.72 16.70
C GLY A 79 -7.46 16.87 16.89
N GLU A 80 -6.88 16.17 17.87
CA GLU A 80 -5.43 16.09 18.10
C GLU A 80 -4.74 15.16 17.10
N ILE A 81 -5.42 14.08 16.71
CA ILE A 81 -5.05 13.21 15.58
C ILE A 81 -6.13 13.25 14.48
N ASP A 82 -5.73 12.92 13.25
CA ASP A 82 -6.55 13.04 12.04
C ASP A 82 -7.23 11.73 11.60
N THR A 83 -6.77 10.60 12.15
CA THR A 83 -7.30 9.26 11.90
C THR A 83 -7.24 8.42 13.16
N SER A 84 -8.15 7.47 13.30
CA SER A 84 -8.12 6.49 14.39
C SER A 84 -8.96 5.25 14.05
N TYR A 85 -8.49 4.08 14.47
CA TYR A 85 -9.32 2.88 14.47
C TYR A 85 -10.43 3.00 15.53
N ILE A 86 -11.67 2.76 15.13
CA ILE A 86 -12.83 2.85 16.01
C ILE A 86 -13.38 1.46 16.28
N GLN A 87 -13.33 1.05 17.55
CA GLN A 87 -13.92 -0.22 17.97
C GLN A 87 -15.42 -0.23 17.70
N ALA A 88 -15.94 -1.37 17.25
CA ALA A 88 -17.35 -1.59 16.95
C ALA A 88 -18.29 -1.08 18.06
N ALA A 89 -17.99 -1.41 19.32
CA ALA A 89 -18.77 -1.02 20.49
C ALA A 89 -18.82 0.51 20.75
N ARG A 90 -17.87 1.26 20.18
CA ARG A 90 -17.70 2.71 20.39
C ARG A 90 -18.24 3.54 19.22
N LEU A 91 -18.70 2.92 18.14
CA LEU A 91 -19.13 3.64 16.93
C LEU A 91 -20.27 4.63 17.16
N GLU A 92 -21.19 4.32 18.08
CA GLU A 92 -22.30 5.22 18.41
C GLU A 92 -21.81 6.54 19.05
N GLU A 93 -20.60 6.57 19.64
CA GLU A 93 -20.03 7.78 20.25
C GLU A 93 -19.46 8.79 19.26
N VAL A 94 -19.22 8.36 18.02
CA VAL A 94 -18.76 9.22 16.91
C VAL A 94 -19.83 9.39 15.84
N LYS A 95 -20.92 8.62 15.94
CA LYS A 95 -22.05 8.72 15.05
C LYS A 95 -22.68 10.12 15.18
N GLY A 96 -22.79 10.79 14.04
CA GLY A 96 -23.31 12.16 13.98
C GLY A 96 -22.32 13.25 14.41
N ASP A 97 -21.06 12.93 14.73
CA ASP A 97 -20.03 13.96 14.85
C ASP A 97 -19.79 14.59 13.46
N PRO A 98 -20.03 15.90 13.27
CA PRO A 98 -19.90 16.53 11.96
C PRO A 98 -18.45 16.63 11.48
N ASN A 99 -17.48 16.34 12.35
CA ASN A 99 -16.06 16.44 12.04
C ASN A 99 -15.40 15.09 11.77
N ILE A 100 -16.14 13.99 11.79
CA ILE A 100 -15.61 12.64 11.61
C ILE A 100 -16.45 11.91 10.56
N TYR A 101 -15.79 11.30 9.58
CA TYR A 101 -16.40 10.27 8.72
C TYR A 101 -15.68 8.94 8.93
N ILE A 102 -16.36 7.83 8.61
CA ILE A 102 -15.82 6.48 8.81
C ILE A 102 -15.72 5.77 7.47
N LEU A 103 -14.57 5.14 7.22
CA LEU A 103 -14.40 4.16 6.17
C LEU A 103 -14.38 2.77 6.80
N THR A 104 -15.28 1.91 6.33
CA THR A 104 -15.44 0.53 6.79
C THR A 104 -15.01 -0.42 5.69
N TYR A 105 -14.09 -1.35 6.00
CA TYR A 105 -13.54 -2.30 5.03
C TYR A 105 -13.17 -3.64 5.68
N GLN A 106 -13.12 -4.70 4.87
CA GLN A 106 -12.71 -6.03 5.32
C GLN A 106 -11.18 -6.09 5.50
N THR A 107 -10.73 -6.74 6.57
CA THR A 107 -9.32 -7.02 6.84
C THR A 107 -8.95 -8.42 6.38
N PHE A 108 -7.67 -8.73 6.22
CA PHE A 108 -7.19 -10.11 5.96
C PHE A 108 -7.08 -10.97 7.23
N ASN A 109 -7.89 -10.67 8.25
CA ASN A 109 -7.91 -11.40 9.51
C ASN A 109 -9.08 -12.37 9.50
N LEU A 110 -8.78 -13.66 9.48
CA LEU A 110 -9.77 -14.72 9.53
C LEU A 110 -9.90 -15.22 10.97
N GLN A 111 -11.09 -15.13 11.54
CA GLN A 111 -11.44 -15.83 12.78
C GLN A 111 -11.84 -17.27 12.47
N PHE A 112 -11.33 -18.22 13.25
CA PHE A 112 -11.61 -19.64 13.05
C PHE A 112 -11.61 -20.43 14.37
N LEU A 113 -12.30 -21.59 14.36
CA LEU A 113 -12.12 -22.65 15.35
C LEU A 113 -11.06 -23.65 14.84
N GLY A 114 -9.86 -23.60 15.40
CA GLY A 114 -8.74 -24.47 15.09
C GLY A 114 -8.82 -25.81 15.82
N ILE A 115 -8.54 -26.92 15.16
CA ILE A 115 -8.81 -28.27 15.70
C ILE A 115 -7.56 -29.15 15.64
N ASN A 116 -7.20 -29.79 16.75
CA ASN A 116 -6.19 -30.86 16.73
C ASN A 116 -6.82 -32.14 16.17
N CYS A 117 -6.63 -32.37 14.86
CA CYS A 117 -7.22 -33.50 14.14
C CYS A 117 -6.64 -34.86 14.55
N LYS A 118 -5.63 -34.91 15.44
CA LYS A 118 -5.08 -36.15 15.99
C LYS A 118 -5.68 -36.51 17.35
N GLN A 119 -6.38 -35.58 18.00
CA GLN A 119 -6.95 -35.80 19.32
C GLN A 119 -8.34 -36.44 19.21
N TYR A 120 -8.62 -37.48 19.99
CA TYR A 120 -9.98 -38.02 20.12
C TYR A 120 -10.89 -37.09 20.95
N PRO A 121 -12.15 -36.82 20.55
CA PRO A 121 -12.85 -37.28 19.34
C PRO A 121 -12.73 -36.34 18.12
N TRP A 122 -11.95 -35.25 18.21
CA TRP A 122 -11.68 -34.32 17.10
C TRP A 122 -11.09 -34.98 15.84
N ASN A 123 -10.49 -36.16 15.98
CA ASN A 123 -9.96 -36.97 14.88
C ASN A 123 -11.05 -37.46 13.91
N PHE A 124 -12.30 -37.58 14.36
CA PHE A 124 -13.42 -37.88 13.46
C PHE A 124 -13.83 -36.65 12.66
N THR A 125 -13.70 -36.72 11.32
CA THR A 125 -14.17 -35.65 10.43
C THR A 125 -15.64 -35.34 10.62
N ALA A 126 -16.48 -36.34 10.91
CA ALA A 126 -17.90 -36.16 11.19
C ALA A 126 -18.17 -35.28 12.43
N ILE A 127 -17.34 -35.38 13.48
CA ILE A 127 -17.43 -34.48 14.65
C ILE A 127 -17.14 -33.04 14.23
N ARG A 128 -16.10 -32.82 13.42
CA ARG A 128 -15.75 -31.48 12.92
C ARG A 128 -16.84 -30.89 12.03
N GLN A 129 -17.43 -31.70 11.15
CA GLN A 129 -18.53 -31.31 10.27
C GLN A 129 -19.82 -31.03 11.07
N ALA A 130 -20.14 -31.85 12.06
CA ALA A 130 -21.27 -31.61 12.94
C ALA A 130 -21.09 -30.31 13.74
N VAL A 131 -19.91 -30.07 14.31
CA VAL A 131 -19.60 -28.80 15.00
C VAL A 131 -19.70 -27.61 14.05
N ALA A 132 -19.28 -27.73 12.79
CA ALA A 132 -19.44 -26.64 11.81
C ALA A 132 -20.91 -26.25 11.57
N HIS A 133 -21.83 -27.22 11.55
CA HIS A 133 -23.28 -26.96 11.51
C HIS A 133 -23.85 -26.35 12.81
N LEU A 134 -23.08 -26.35 13.91
CA LEU A 134 -23.48 -25.77 15.20
C LEU A 134 -22.98 -24.32 15.39
N ILE A 135 -22.18 -23.80 14.45
CA ILE A 135 -21.72 -22.41 14.50
C ILE A 135 -22.72 -21.50 13.80
N ASP A 136 -23.56 -20.80 14.58
CA ASP A 136 -24.42 -19.74 14.06
C ASP A 136 -23.60 -18.47 13.83
N LYS A 137 -22.92 -18.43 12.67
CA LYS A 137 -22.00 -17.33 12.28
C LYS A 137 -22.71 -15.97 12.25
N GLU A 138 -23.96 -15.95 11.79
CA GLU A 138 -24.77 -14.73 11.72
C GLU A 138 -25.14 -14.22 13.12
N ARG A 139 -25.50 -15.12 14.04
CA ARG A 139 -25.75 -14.78 15.45
C ARG A 139 -24.48 -14.30 16.14
N ILE A 140 -23.34 -14.97 15.93
CA ILE A 140 -22.05 -14.54 16.49
C ILE A 140 -21.70 -13.13 16.00
N VAL A 141 -21.75 -12.88 14.69
CA VAL A 141 -21.45 -11.55 14.14
C VAL A 141 -22.40 -10.48 14.69
N ARG A 142 -23.69 -10.78 14.82
CA ARG A 142 -24.68 -9.83 15.33
C ARG A 142 -24.55 -9.53 16.83
N GLU A 143 -24.37 -10.56 17.65
CA GLU A 143 -24.46 -10.46 19.12
C GLU A 143 -23.10 -10.20 19.78
N VAL A 144 -22.00 -10.73 19.21
CA VAL A 144 -20.64 -10.57 19.75
C VAL A 144 -19.92 -9.40 19.07
N PHE A 145 -20.01 -9.32 17.74
CA PHE A 145 -19.26 -8.32 16.96
C PHE A 145 -20.11 -7.13 16.52
N HIS A 146 -21.38 -7.03 16.96
CA HIS A 146 -22.30 -5.93 16.65
C HIS A 146 -22.43 -5.65 15.14
N GLY A 147 -22.31 -6.68 14.30
CA GLY A 147 -22.35 -6.58 12.83
C GLY A 147 -21.00 -6.37 12.17
N PHE A 148 -19.89 -6.26 12.91
CA PHE A 148 -18.54 -6.00 12.37
C PHE A 148 -17.75 -7.28 12.09
N GLY A 149 -18.33 -8.11 11.24
CA GLY A 149 -17.70 -9.31 10.70
C GLY A 149 -18.43 -9.76 9.45
N VAL A 150 -17.72 -10.47 8.58
CA VAL A 150 -18.31 -11.04 7.37
C VAL A 150 -18.24 -12.56 7.49
N PRO A 151 -19.37 -13.24 7.76
CA PRO A 151 -19.41 -14.70 7.84
C PRO A 151 -18.78 -15.36 6.62
N THR A 152 -18.02 -16.42 6.85
CA THR A 152 -17.37 -17.16 5.76
C THR A 152 -17.32 -18.65 6.06
N ASP A 153 -17.56 -19.47 5.03
CA ASP A 153 -17.28 -20.91 5.02
C ASP A 153 -15.95 -21.23 4.36
N SER A 154 -15.33 -20.25 3.69
CA SER A 154 -14.10 -20.47 2.95
C SER A 154 -12.86 -20.39 3.83
N PRO A 155 -11.92 -21.36 3.70
CA PRO A 155 -10.60 -21.25 4.31
C PRO A 155 -9.76 -20.10 3.72
N ILE A 156 -10.06 -19.68 2.48
CA ILE A 156 -9.47 -18.48 1.87
C ILE A 156 -10.63 -17.59 1.38
N PRO A 157 -11.07 -16.62 2.19
CA PRO A 157 -12.31 -15.87 1.94
C PRO A 157 -12.32 -14.98 0.68
N PRO A 158 -13.50 -14.47 0.26
CA PRO A 158 -13.62 -13.69 -0.98
C PRO A 158 -12.77 -12.42 -1.07
N VAL A 159 -12.33 -11.85 0.06
CA VAL A 159 -11.44 -10.67 0.09
C VAL A 159 -10.09 -10.92 -0.61
N PHE A 160 -9.69 -12.17 -0.79
CA PHE A 160 -8.47 -12.54 -1.52
C PHE A 160 -8.66 -12.58 -3.06
N GLY A 161 -9.83 -12.17 -3.57
CA GLY A 161 -10.08 -12.05 -5.01
C GLY A 161 -9.95 -13.40 -5.72
N ALA A 162 -9.15 -13.44 -6.79
CA ALA A 162 -8.95 -14.63 -7.63
C ALA A 162 -8.39 -15.86 -6.90
N TRP A 163 -7.81 -15.66 -5.70
CA TRP A 163 -7.33 -16.76 -4.87
C TRP A 163 -8.45 -17.52 -4.14
N SER A 164 -9.62 -16.91 -3.96
CA SER A 164 -10.74 -17.52 -3.25
C SER A 164 -11.55 -18.44 -4.16
N ASN A 165 -11.81 -19.67 -3.71
CA ASN A 165 -12.72 -20.56 -4.41
C ASN A 165 -14.17 -20.28 -3.97
N PRO A 166 -15.07 -19.83 -4.87
CA PRO A 166 -16.46 -19.52 -4.52
C PRO A 166 -17.33 -20.77 -4.30
N ASN A 167 -16.85 -21.98 -4.61
CA ASN A 167 -17.64 -23.21 -4.61
C ASN A 167 -17.22 -24.21 -3.52
N VAL A 168 -16.58 -23.74 -2.45
CA VAL A 168 -16.26 -24.59 -1.29
C VAL A 168 -17.56 -25.11 -0.64
N PRO A 169 -17.55 -26.33 -0.07
CA PRO A 169 -18.64 -26.81 0.77
C PRO A 169 -18.99 -25.83 1.89
N SER A 170 -20.28 -25.63 2.13
CA SER A 170 -20.80 -24.81 3.21
C SER A 170 -21.49 -25.65 4.29
N TYR A 171 -21.48 -25.15 5.52
CA TYR A 171 -22.06 -25.80 6.68
C TYR A 171 -23.08 -24.84 7.31
N PRO A 172 -24.30 -24.72 6.74
CA PRO A 172 -25.32 -23.83 7.29
C PRO A 172 -25.66 -24.25 8.72
N TYR A 173 -25.93 -23.26 9.58
CA TYR A 173 -26.33 -23.51 10.96
C TYR A 173 -27.63 -24.34 11.01
N SER A 174 -27.53 -25.55 11.55
CA SER A 174 -28.66 -26.44 11.83
C SER A 174 -28.23 -27.55 12.78
N PRO A 175 -28.71 -27.53 14.04
CA PRO A 175 -28.54 -28.63 14.98
C PRO A 175 -29.05 -29.98 14.43
N GLU A 176 -30.10 -29.96 13.60
CA GLU A 176 -30.63 -31.15 12.95
C GLU A 176 -29.65 -31.75 11.94
N LEU A 177 -29.04 -30.92 11.08
CA LEU A 177 -27.99 -31.35 10.15
C LEU A 177 -26.75 -31.84 10.91
N ALA A 178 -26.41 -31.23 12.04
CA ALA A 178 -25.32 -31.71 12.90
C ALA A 178 -25.61 -33.12 13.43
N LYS A 179 -26.81 -33.35 13.99
CA LYS A 179 -27.24 -34.68 14.46
C LYS A 179 -27.29 -35.70 13.31
N GLN A 180 -27.83 -35.31 12.15
CA GLN A 180 -27.86 -36.16 10.95
C GLN A 180 -26.46 -36.55 10.48
N THR A 181 -25.54 -35.58 10.42
CA THR A 181 -24.14 -35.80 10.01
C THR A 181 -23.46 -36.87 10.87
N LEU A 182 -23.68 -36.84 12.19
CA LEU A 182 -23.14 -37.84 13.11
C LEU A 182 -23.76 -39.22 12.89
N LEU A 183 -25.09 -39.30 12.77
CA LEU A 183 -25.81 -40.55 12.54
C LEU A 183 -25.39 -41.22 11.22
N GLU A 184 -25.24 -40.45 10.14
CA GLU A 184 -24.79 -40.93 8.83
C GLU A 184 -23.34 -41.44 8.87
N ALA A 185 -22.51 -40.89 9.76
CA ALA A 185 -21.15 -41.32 10.00
C ALA A 185 -21.03 -42.55 10.94
N GLY A 186 -22.16 -43.12 11.37
CA GLY A 186 -22.22 -44.32 12.21
C GLY A 186 -22.12 -44.06 13.72
N PHE A 187 -22.18 -42.80 14.15
CA PHE A 187 -22.36 -42.49 15.57
C PHE A 187 -23.79 -42.85 15.98
N THR A 188 -23.97 -43.22 17.24
CA THR A 188 -25.29 -43.52 17.79
C THR A 188 -25.57 -42.62 18.98
N TYR A 189 -26.85 -42.28 19.16
CA TYR A 189 -27.30 -41.45 20.27
C TYR A 189 -28.31 -42.23 21.10
N ASP A 190 -28.04 -42.36 22.40
CA ASP A 190 -28.95 -42.97 23.35
C ASP A 190 -29.86 -41.88 23.95
N GLU A 191 -31.11 -41.85 23.48
CA GLU A 191 -32.13 -40.91 23.96
C GLU A 191 -32.47 -41.09 25.45
N ALA A 192 -32.23 -42.27 26.04
CA ALA A 192 -32.52 -42.52 27.45
C ALA A 192 -31.46 -41.92 28.39
N THR A 193 -30.19 -41.94 27.97
CA THR A 193 -29.06 -41.42 28.75
C THR A 193 -28.59 -40.04 28.29
N GLY A 194 -29.01 -39.60 27.10
CA GLY A 194 -28.59 -38.35 26.48
C GLY A 194 -27.14 -38.37 25.98
N LYS A 195 -26.62 -39.54 25.62
CA LYS A 195 -25.20 -39.75 25.33
C LYS A 195 -24.94 -40.19 23.89
N TRP A 196 -23.84 -39.70 23.35
CA TRP A 196 -23.32 -40.14 22.05
C TRP A 196 -22.29 -41.25 22.19
N TYR A 197 -22.30 -42.16 21.24
CA TYR A 197 -21.32 -43.22 21.09
C TYR A 197 -20.69 -43.16 19.70
N ASP A 198 -19.37 -43.34 19.63
CA ASP A 198 -18.63 -43.40 18.37
C ASP A 198 -18.98 -44.69 17.57
N PRO A 199 -18.55 -44.80 16.30
CA PRO A 199 -18.83 -45.98 15.48
C PRO A 199 -18.26 -47.31 16.02
N ASN A 200 -17.36 -47.26 17.00
CA ASN A 200 -16.82 -48.43 17.68
C ASN A 200 -17.57 -48.77 18.99
N GLY A 201 -18.61 -48.01 19.33
CA GLY A 201 -19.44 -48.20 20.52
C GLY A 201 -18.87 -47.58 21.80
N ASN A 202 -17.84 -46.73 21.72
CA ASN A 202 -17.33 -46.02 22.90
C ASN A 202 -18.17 -44.76 23.15
N GLU A 203 -18.52 -44.50 24.41
CA GLU A 203 -19.13 -43.23 24.81
C GLU A 203 -18.20 -42.07 24.48
N LEU A 204 -18.73 -41.00 23.87
CA LEU A 204 -17.94 -39.80 23.62
C LEU A 204 -17.57 -39.12 24.95
N PRO A 205 -16.27 -38.89 25.21
CA PRO A 205 -15.83 -38.16 26.38
C PRO A 205 -16.13 -36.68 26.20
N THR A 206 -16.09 -35.92 27.30
CA THR A 206 -16.07 -34.46 27.21
C THR A 206 -14.85 -34.00 26.44
N PHE A 207 -15.07 -33.14 25.44
CA PHE A 207 -14.03 -32.49 24.64
C PHE A 207 -14.21 -30.97 24.68
N TYR A 208 -13.18 -30.21 24.29
CA TYR A 208 -13.08 -28.81 24.69
C TYR A 208 -12.74 -27.86 23.55
N ILE A 209 -13.33 -26.66 23.61
CA ILE A 209 -12.86 -25.44 22.94
C ILE A 209 -12.05 -24.61 23.94
N GLN A 210 -10.76 -24.40 23.65
CA GLN A 210 -9.85 -23.62 24.47
C GLN A 210 -9.89 -22.15 24.06
N VAL A 211 -10.08 -21.26 25.04
CA VAL A 211 -10.09 -19.81 24.83
C VAL A 211 -9.48 -19.10 26.04
N PRO A 212 -8.96 -17.88 25.87
CA PRO A 212 -8.60 -17.03 27.01
C PRO A 212 -9.77 -16.87 27.99
N PRO A 213 -9.49 -16.69 29.30
CA PRO A 213 -10.54 -16.37 30.27
C PRO A 213 -11.34 -15.14 29.83
N ALA A 214 -12.61 -15.07 30.25
CA ALA A 214 -13.51 -13.98 29.88
C ALA A 214 -12.97 -12.60 30.28
N GLU A 215 -12.12 -12.53 31.32
CA GLU A 215 -11.45 -11.30 31.75
C GLU A 215 -10.37 -10.82 30.78
N GLN A 216 -9.79 -11.73 29.97
CA GLN A 216 -8.77 -11.41 28.96
C GLN A 216 -9.36 -11.20 27.57
N ALA A 217 -10.32 -12.04 27.17
CA ALA A 217 -10.96 -11.98 25.85
C ALA A 217 -12.45 -12.35 25.92
N PRO A 218 -13.33 -11.43 26.38
CA PRO A 218 -14.74 -11.72 26.58
C PRO A 218 -15.45 -12.15 25.29
N TRP A 219 -15.04 -11.59 24.13
CA TRP A 219 -15.62 -11.94 22.83
C TRP A 219 -15.33 -13.38 22.41
N LEU A 220 -14.09 -13.88 22.59
CA LEU A 220 -13.73 -15.27 22.29
C LEU A 220 -14.46 -16.25 23.22
N TYR A 221 -14.57 -15.89 24.50
CA TYR A 221 -15.26 -16.70 25.49
C TYR A 221 -16.76 -16.82 25.17
N GLN A 222 -17.40 -15.70 24.85
CA GLN A 222 -18.81 -15.68 24.45
C GLN A 222 -19.06 -16.47 23.16
N GLU A 223 -18.17 -16.33 22.17
CA GLU A 223 -18.22 -17.10 20.91
C GLU A 223 -18.16 -18.63 21.18
N ALA A 224 -17.22 -19.08 22.02
CA ALA A 224 -17.10 -20.48 22.39
C ALA A 224 -18.35 -20.99 23.14
N GLN A 225 -18.92 -20.19 24.03
CA GLN A 225 -20.15 -20.54 24.76
C GLN A 225 -21.35 -20.72 23.82
N MET A 226 -21.49 -19.89 22.78
CA MET A 226 -22.57 -20.01 21.81
C MET A 226 -22.48 -21.32 21.01
N ILE A 227 -21.26 -21.75 20.67
CA ILE A 227 -21.02 -23.04 19.99
C ILE A 227 -21.34 -24.20 20.93
N VAL A 228 -20.91 -24.12 22.20
CA VAL A 228 -21.20 -25.13 23.23
C VAL A 228 -22.70 -25.23 23.53
N GLU A 229 -23.41 -24.10 23.62
CA GLU A 229 -24.87 -24.06 23.77
C GLU A 229 -25.56 -24.86 22.65
N ALA A 230 -25.17 -24.62 21.40
CA ALA A 230 -25.69 -25.35 20.25
C ALA A 230 -25.33 -26.85 20.31
N ALA A 231 -24.10 -27.20 20.71
CA ALA A 231 -23.69 -28.59 20.88
C ALA A 231 -24.50 -29.34 21.95
N HIS A 232 -24.75 -28.69 23.09
CA HIS A 232 -25.59 -29.24 24.15
C HIS A 232 -27.04 -29.49 23.72
N SER A 233 -27.58 -28.68 22.79
CA SER A 233 -28.94 -28.87 22.26
C SER A 233 -29.14 -30.22 21.54
N ILE A 234 -28.05 -30.85 21.09
CA ILE A 234 -28.06 -32.19 20.48
C ILE A 234 -27.37 -33.26 21.34
N GLY A 235 -27.05 -32.93 22.60
CA GLY A 235 -26.41 -33.83 23.56
C GLY A 235 -24.92 -34.09 23.35
N LEU A 236 -24.22 -33.32 22.49
CA LEU A 236 -22.77 -33.46 22.33
C LEU A 236 -22.05 -32.96 23.60
N PRO A 237 -21.10 -33.72 24.17
CA PRO A 237 -20.37 -33.33 25.38
C PRO A 237 -19.20 -32.38 25.06
N LEU A 238 -19.50 -31.22 24.48
CA LEU A 238 -18.50 -30.20 24.14
C LEU A 238 -18.54 -29.07 25.15
N GLU A 239 -17.40 -28.71 25.74
CA GLU A 239 -17.32 -27.70 26.80
C GLU A 239 -16.30 -26.60 26.49
N VAL A 240 -16.41 -25.46 27.19
CA VAL A 240 -15.39 -24.40 27.14
C VAL A 240 -14.28 -24.69 28.17
N GLU A 241 -13.03 -24.60 27.76
CA GLU A 241 -11.86 -24.62 28.65
C GLU A 241 -11.16 -23.26 28.62
N ALA A 242 -11.23 -22.53 29.73
CA ALA A 242 -10.49 -21.27 29.88
C ALA A 242 -9.00 -21.54 30.13
N ILE A 243 -8.12 -20.91 29.36
CA ILE A 243 -6.66 -21.05 29.43
C ILE A 243 -5.97 -19.71 29.18
N GLU A 244 -4.98 -19.35 29.98
CA GLU A 244 -4.21 -18.10 29.77
C GLU A 244 -3.61 -18.03 28.35
N PHE A 245 -3.65 -16.84 27.72
CA PHE A 245 -3.31 -16.67 26.30
C PHE A 245 -1.92 -17.17 25.91
N GLN A 246 -0.87 -16.86 26.67
CA GLN A 246 0.48 -17.34 26.37
C GLN A 246 0.62 -18.86 26.55
N ALA A 247 -0.07 -19.43 27.53
CA ALA A 247 -0.15 -20.89 27.68
C ALA A 247 -0.86 -21.55 26.49
N LEU A 248 -1.95 -20.96 25.97
CA LEU A 248 -2.63 -21.43 24.76
C LEU A 248 -1.70 -21.36 23.54
N VAL A 249 -1.04 -20.22 23.32
CA VAL A 249 -0.06 -20.05 22.25
C VAL A 249 1.05 -21.10 22.35
N SER A 250 1.57 -21.34 23.55
CA SER A 250 2.56 -22.40 23.77
C SER A 250 2.04 -23.79 23.37
N GLN A 251 0.78 -24.12 23.69
CA GLN A 251 0.17 -25.41 23.31
C GLN A 251 -0.02 -25.55 21.80
N ILE A 252 -0.31 -24.45 21.10
CA ILE A 252 -0.41 -24.41 19.64
C ILE A 252 0.94 -24.76 19.02
N TYR A 253 2.01 -24.08 19.43
CA TYR A 253 3.36 -24.34 18.91
C TYR A 253 3.89 -25.73 19.27
N SER A 254 3.57 -26.26 20.45
CA SER A 254 3.91 -27.64 20.84
C SER A 254 2.96 -28.70 20.27
N ARG A 255 1.91 -28.29 19.55
CA ARG A 255 0.89 -29.18 18.94
C ARG A 255 0.15 -30.05 19.97
N THR A 256 0.03 -29.57 21.22
CA THR A 256 -0.65 -30.26 22.33
C THR A 256 -2.01 -29.65 22.68
N PHE A 257 -2.43 -28.62 21.96
CA PHE A 257 -3.76 -28.01 22.08
C PHE A 257 -4.88 -28.99 21.74
N LYS A 258 -6.11 -28.68 22.18
CA LYS A 258 -7.30 -29.49 21.92
C LYS A 258 -8.06 -29.00 20.69
N SER A 259 -8.70 -27.85 20.87
CA SER A 259 -9.22 -26.98 19.82
C SER A 259 -9.20 -25.55 20.37
N PHE A 260 -9.22 -24.52 19.55
CA PHE A 260 -9.18 -23.14 20.02
C PHE A 260 -9.88 -22.17 19.09
N ILE A 261 -10.35 -21.05 19.61
CA ILE A 261 -10.85 -19.93 18.78
C ILE A 261 -9.85 -18.79 18.85
N LEU A 262 -9.26 -18.44 17.70
CA LEU A 262 -8.37 -17.30 17.51
C LEU A 262 -8.53 -16.75 16.08
N TYR A 263 -7.78 -15.69 15.78
CA TYR A 263 -7.65 -15.14 14.44
C TYR A 263 -6.30 -15.46 13.81
N LEU A 264 -6.27 -15.53 12.48
CA LEU A 264 -5.05 -15.61 11.66
C LEU A 264 -5.04 -14.42 10.71
N GLY A 265 -4.01 -13.59 10.84
CA GLY A 265 -3.71 -12.54 9.87
C GLY A 265 -2.99 -13.13 8.66
N TRP A 266 -3.59 -12.97 7.48
CA TRP A 266 -2.99 -13.41 6.22
C TRP A 266 -2.34 -12.23 5.50
N ALA A 267 -1.28 -12.52 4.74
CA ALA A 267 -0.85 -11.64 3.68
C ALA A 267 -1.87 -11.66 2.53
N ARG A 268 -1.91 -10.59 1.74
CA ARG A 268 -2.77 -10.46 0.54
C ARG A 268 -2.65 -11.64 -0.41
N ILE A 269 -1.45 -12.20 -0.55
CA ILE A 269 -1.16 -13.38 -1.36
C ILE A 269 -1.07 -14.60 -0.43
N PRO A 270 -1.92 -15.64 -0.58
CA PRO A 270 -2.06 -16.70 0.42
C PRO A 270 -1.02 -17.82 0.28
N THR A 271 0.27 -17.50 0.10
CA THR A 271 1.36 -18.50 0.02
C THR A 271 1.46 -19.37 1.28
N LEU A 272 1.05 -18.82 2.44
CA LEU A 272 0.99 -19.54 3.72
C LEU A 272 0.15 -20.83 3.65
N ALA A 273 -0.81 -20.93 2.71
CA ALA A 273 -1.60 -22.15 2.51
C ALA A 273 -0.72 -23.39 2.26
N TYR A 274 0.46 -23.22 1.64
CA TYR A 274 1.44 -24.29 1.44
C TYR A 274 1.96 -24.88 2.75
N GLU A 275 2.26 -24.04 3.74
CA GLU A 275 2.76 -24.50 5.05
C GLU A 275 1.63 -24.88 6.02
N LEU A 276 0.42 -24.34 5.81
CA LEU A 276 -0.72 -24.54 6.68
C LEU A 276 -1.39 -25.91 6.50
N PHE A 277 -1.41 -26.42 5.26
CA PHE A 277 -2.20 -27.59 4.88
C PHE A 277 -1.37 -28.82 4.44
N ARG A 278 -0.07 -28.64 4.19
CA ARG A 278 0.85 -29.73 3.83
C ARG A 278 1.18 -30.61 5.02
N THR A 279 1.30 -31.93 4.83
CA THR A 279 1.53 -32.94 5.88
C THR A 279 2.67 -32.57 6.85
N ASP A 280 3.82 -32.15 6.32
CA ASP A 280 5.02 -31.78 7.05
C ASP A 280 5.24 -30.25 7.11
N GLY A 281 4.19 -29.48 6.81
CA GLY A 281 4.18 -28.03 6.94
C GLY A 281 4.46 -27.57 8.37
N THR A 282 5.25 -26.51 8.51
CA THR A 282 5.62 -25.94 9.81
C THR A 282 4.40 -25.37 10.54
N TRP A 283 3.43 -24.84 9.80
CA TRP A 283 2.18 -24.26 10.29
C TRP A 283 1.00 -25.25 10.32
N ASN A 284 1.19 -26.51 9.93
CA ASN A 284 0.18 -27.55 10.07
C ASN A 284 0.08 -28.01 11.54
N PHE A 285 -0.43 -27.11 12.38
CA PHE A 285 -0.68 -27.37 13.81
C PHE A 285 -1.81 -28.41 14.00
N TRP A 286 -2.76 -28.44 13.06
CA TRP A 286 -3.93 -29.33 13.06
C TRP A 286 -3.56 -30.80 12.93
N GLY A 287 -2.44 -31.09 12.25
CA GLY A 287 -1.93 -32.44 12.06
C GLY A 287 -2.66 -33.23 10.97
N ILE A 288 -3.27 -32.56 9.99
CA ILE A 288 -3.82 -33.24 8.81
C ILE A 288 -2.71 -33.84 7.94
N SER A 289 -3.04 -34.92 7.23
CA SER A 289 -2.17 -35.52 6.24
C SER A 289 -3.04 -36.16 5.16
N ASP A 290 -2.95 -35.63 3.94
CA ASP A 290 -3.71 -36.11 2.78
C ASP A 290 -2.83 -35.99 1.53
N PRO A 291 -2.56 -37.11 0.82
CA PRO A 291 -1.62 -37.11 -0.29
C PRO A 291 -2.10 -36.30 -1.50
N GLU A 292 -3.42 -36.13 -1.68
CA GLU A 292 -3.94 -35.28 -2.76
C GLU A 292 -3.72 -33.81 -2.45
N ILE A 293 -3.93 -33.41 -1.19
CA ILE A 293 -3.61 -32.04 -0.72
C ILE A 293 -2.12 -31.76 -0.91
N ASP A 294 -1.25 -32.67 -0.50
CA ASP A 294 0.20 -32.50 -0.65
C ASP A 294 0.59 -32.34 -2.13
N GLU A 295 0.07 -33.21 -3.02
CA GLU A 295 0.33 -33.11 -4.46
C GLU A 295 -0.16 -31.78 -5.05
N TRP A 296 -1.35 -31.31 -4.68
CA TRP A 296 -1.89 -30.06 -5.19
C TRP A 296 -1.18 -28.84 -4.62
N LEU A 297 -0.71 -28.89 -3.38
CA LEU A 297 0.10 -27.83 -2.77
C LEU A 297 1.47 -27.74 -3.45
N GLU A 298 2.11 -28.86 -3.80
CA GLU A 298 3.33 -28.89 -4.60
C GLU A 298 3.12 -28.21 -5.96
N LYS A 299 2.02 -28.54 -6.65
CA LYS A 299 1.67 -27.91 -7.94
C LYS A 299 1.30 -26.45 -7.81
N PHE A 300 0.59 -26.09 -6.74
CA PHE A 300 0.28 -24.70 -6.39
C PHE A 300 1.57 -23.91 -6.19
N TYR A 301 2.53 -24.40 -5.40
CA TYR A 301 3.68 -23.60 -5.03
C TYR A 301 4.74 -23.57 -6.13
N TYR A 302 5.01 -24.69 -6.80
CA TYR A 302 6.15 -24.82 -7.72
C TYR A 302 5.81 -24.62 -9.22
N THR A 303 4.54 -24.34 -9.57
CA THR A 303 4.21 -23.87 -10.94
C THR A 303 4.78 -22.47 -11.19
N THR A 304 5.01 -22.14 -12.46
CA THR A 304 5.42 -20.81 -12.93
C THR A 304 4.27 -19.95 -13.43
N ASP A 305 3.04 -20.50 -13.53
CA ASP A 305 1.84 -19.79 -13.95
C ASP A 305 0.93 -19.51 -12.74
N ILE A 306 0.74 -18.22 -12.43
CA ILE A 306 -0.09 -17.77 -11.31
C ILE A 306 -1.57 -18.18 -11.43
N LYS A 307 -2.11 -18.28 -12.65
CA LYS A 307 -3.49 -18.74 -12.89
C LYS A 307 -3.61 -20.23 -12.63
N GLU A 308 -2.59 -20.99 -12.99
CA GLU A 308 -2.52 -22.41 -12.65
C GLU A 308 -2.41 -22.59 -11.13
N ALA A 309 -1.58 -21.78 -10.46
CA ALA A 309 -1.47 -21.78 -9.00
C ALA A 309 -2.83 -21.54 -8.31
N GLN A 310 -3.60 -20.54 -8.78
CA GLN A 310 -4.95 -20.27 -8.28
C GLN A 310 -5.87 -21.50 -8.40
N GLN A 311 -5.85 -22.19 -9.54
CA GLN A 311 -6.68 -23.38 -9.76
C GLN A 311 -6.28 -24.56 -8.86
N TRP A 312 -4.98 -24.77 -8.63
CA TRP A 312 -4.51 -25.80 -7.68
C TRP A 312 -4.92 -25.47 -6.25
N LEU A 313 -4.78 -24.20 -5.85
CA LEU A 313 -5.21 -23.76 -4.52
C LEU A 313 -6.74 -23.90 -4.32
N TRP A 314 -7.54 -23.73 -5.38
CA TRP A 314 -8.99 -23.94 -5.31
C TRP A 314 -9.34 -25.40 -4.97
N LYS A 315 -8.63 -26.38 -5.53
CA LYS A 315 -8.81 -27.80 -5.19
C LYS A 315 -8.44 -28.10 -3.74
N VAL A 316 -7.35 -27.48 -3.26
CA VAL A 316 -6.95 -27.57 -1.85
C VAL A 316 -8.05 -27.00 -0.95
N GLN A 317 -8.59 -25.82 -1.26
CA GLN A 317 -9.68 -25.22 -0.50
C GLN A 317 -10.92 -26.12 -0.44
N GLU A 318 -11.33 -26.75 -1.55
CA GLU A 318 -12.47 -27.67 -1.58
C GLU A 318 -12.28 -28.87 -0.65
N LYS A 319 -11.08 -29.45 -0.62
CA LYS A 319 -10.77 -30.60 0.21
C LYS A 319 -10.61 -30.20 1.68
N VAL A 320 -9.91 -29.11 1.96
CA VAL A 320 -9.74 -28.54 3.30
C VAL A 320 -11.11 -28.19 3.89
N ALA A 321 -12.02 -27.59 3.12
CA ALA A 321 -13.38 -27.30 3.58
C ALA A 321 -14.19 -28.56 3.92
N LYS A 322 -13.88 -29.73 3.35
CA LYS A 322 -14.49 -31.01 3.76
C LYS A 322 -13.84 -31.59 5.01
N LEU A 323 -12.53 -31.42 5.14
CA LEU A 323 -11.74 -31.95 6.26
C LEU A 323 -11.88 -31.11 7.53
N LEU A 324 -12.09 -29.80 7.41
CA LEU A 324 -12.22 -28.83 8.50
C LEU A 324 -11.09 -28.94 9.55
N PRO A 325 -9.80 -28.85 9.16
CA PRO A 325 -8.70 -28.75 10.13
C PRO A 325 -8.83 -27.50 11.02
N TYR A 326 -9.44 -26.47 10.45
CA TYR A 326 -10.08 -25.40 11.17
C TYR A 326 -11.44 -25.11 10.51
N ILE A 327 -12.35 -24.52 11.28
CA ILE A 327 -13.67 -24.10 10.81
C ILE A 327 -13.65 -22.57 10.70
N PRO A 328 -13.71 -22.00 9.48
CA PRO A 328 -13.82 -20.55 9.29
C PRO A 328 -15.10 -20.02 9.91
N ILE A 329 -15.05 -18.85 10.56
CA ILE A 329 -16.22 -18.23 11.21
C ILE A 329 -16.56 -16.90 10.51
N TYR A 330 -15.68 -15.90 10.60
CA TYR A 330 -15.87 -14.62 9.94
C TYR A 330 -14.55 -13.95 9.57
N MET A 331 -14.60 -13.06 8.58
CA MET A 331 -13.55 -12.10 8.27
C MET A 331 -13.76 -10.81 9.07
N GLY A 332 -12.67 -10.28 9.60
CA GLY A 332 -12.68 -9.02 10.33
C GLY A 332 -13.12 -7.85 9.45
N VAL A 333 -13.83 -6.91 10.05
CA VAL A 333 -14.16 -5.61 9.46
C VAL A 333 -13.50 -4.54 10.32
N ALA A 334 -12.72 -3.66 9.69
CA ALA A 334 -12.15 -2.50 10.35
C ALA A 334 -13.02 -1.27 10.10
N ASN A 335 -13.17 -0.45 11.15
CA ASN A 335 -13.73 0.89 11.05
C ASN A 335 -12.63 1.89 11.34
N VAL A 336 -12.29 2.71 10.35
CA VAL A 336 -11.29 3.76 10.53
C VAL A 336 -11.98 5.11 10.35
N GLY A 337 -11.95 5.91 11.41
CA GLY A 337 -12.44 7.27 11.40
C GLY A 337 -11.38 8.20 10.85
N PHE A 338 -11.81 9.18 10.05
CA PHE A 338 -11.00 10.27 9.54
C PHE A 338 -11.69 11.61 9.81
N ARG A 339 -10.92 12.68 9.99
CA ARG A 339 -11.49 14.03 10.11
C ARG A 339 -12.13 14.45 8.79
N THR A 340 -13.27 15.13 8.81
CA THR A 340 -14.02 15.51 7.59
C THR A 340 -13.31 16.53 6.70
N ASP A 341 -12.23 17.14 7.16
CA ASP A 341 -11.34 17.97 6.35
C ASP A 341 -10.18 17.18 5.73
N ILE A 342 -10.18 15.84 5.82
CA ILE A 342 -9.21 14.95 5.19
C ILE A 342 -9.82 14.26 3.97
N ALA A 343 -9.03 14.14 2.90
CA ALA A 343 -9.32 13.31 1.74
C ALA A 343 -8.05 12.63 1.23
N GLY A 344 -8.19 11.79 0.20
CA GLY A 344 -7.08 11.06 -0.42
C GLY A 344 -6.77 9.70 0.20
N ILE A 345 -7.72 9.13 0.97
CA ILE A 345 -7.61 7.77 1.50
C ILE A 345 -7.86 6.78 0.37
N VAL A 346 -6.90 5.88 0.15
CA VAL A 346 -6.93 4.86 -0.91
C VAL A 346 -7.16 3.51 -0.28
N LEU A 347 -8.26 2.83 -0.64
CA LEU A 347 -8.57 1.48 -0.19
C LEU A 347 -8.27 0.47 -1.29
N ASN A 348 -7.87 -0.73 -0.90
CA ASN A 348 -7.76 -1.86 -1.83
C ASN A 348 -9.16 -2.33 -2.24
N LYS A 349 -9.42 -2.46 -3.54
CA LYS A 349 -10.66 -3.01 -4.08
C LYS A 349 -10.59 -4.54 -4.15
N PRO A 350 -11.72 -5.26 -4.02
CA PRO A 350 -13.09 -4.73 -3.90
C PRO A 350 -13.52 -4.28 -2.50
N VAL A 351 -12.86 -4.75 -1.43
CA VAL A 351 -13.33 -4.53 -0.04
C VAL A 351 -12.20 -4.35 0.98
N GLY A 352 -10.93 -4.36 0.55
CA GLY A 352 -9.75 -4.49 1.41
C GLY A 352 -9.34 -3.21 2.15
N GLY A 353 -8.26 -3.34 2.94
CA GLY A 353 -7.74 -2.28 3.79
C GLY A 353 -7.05 -1.12 3.07
N GLN A 354 -6.63 -0.13 3.85
CA GLN A 354 -5.88 1.03 3.36
C GLN A 354 -4.65 0.60 2.56
N ASN A 355 -4.47 1.21 1.39
CA ASN A 355 -3.35 0.96 0.48
C ASN A 355 -2.23 1.97 0.75
N TYR A 356 -0.98 1.54 0.48
CA TYR A 356 0.23 2.37 0.54
C TYR A 356 0.06 3.74 -0.14
N LEU A 357 -0.66 3.81 -1.26
CA LEU A 357 -0.88 5.06 -2.00
C LEU A 357 -1.65 6.12 -1.20
N THR A 358 -2.33 5.77 -0.10
CA THR A 358 -2.87 6.77 0.82
C THR A 358 -1.78 7.71 1.32
N LEU A 359 -0.58 7.20 1.58
CA LEU A 359 0.57 7.99 2.00
C LEU A 359 0.90 9.13 1.02
N LEU A 360 0.74 8.85 -0.27
CA LEU A 360 1.02 9.82 -1.34
C LEU A 360 -0.12 10.80 -1.55
N ASN A 361 -1.36 10.34 -1.34
CA ASN A 361 -2.59 11.01 -1.72
C ASN A 361 -3.26 11.78 -0.58
N VAL A 362 -3.01 11.44 0.68
CA VAL A 362 -3.70 12.07 1.81
C VAL A 362 -3.41 13.57 1.86
N HIS A 363 -4.46 14.38 2.02
CA HIS A 363 -4.37 15.84 2.04
C HIS A 363 -5.56 16.45 2.79
N ARG A 364 -5.47 17.76 3.08
CA ARG A 364 -6.57 18.54 3.63
C ARG A 364 -7.47 19.02 2.49
N ILE A 365 -8.78 18.89 2.63
CA ILE A 365 -9.76 19.34 1.64
C ILE A 365 -9.57 20.84 1.36
N GLY A 366 -9.54 21.20 0.07
CA GLY A 366 -9.26 22.57 -0.37
C GLY A 366 -7.81 23.02 -0.23
N MET A 367 -6.92 22.18 0.30
CA MET A 367 -5.48 22.39 0.41
C MET A 367 -4.73 21.20 -0.19
N PRO A 368 -4.55 21.16 -1.52
CA PRO A 368 -4.01 19.99 -2.22
C PRO A 368 -2.57 19.64 -1.82
N PHE A 369 -1.85 20.57 -1.20
CA PHE A 369 -0.49 20.38 -0.68
C PHE A 369 -0.30 21.08 0.66
N GLY A 370 0.66 20.54 1.40
CA GLY A 370 1.18 21.14 2.62
C GLY A 370 0.48 20.67 3.88
N GLY A 371 0.95 21.19 5.01
CA GLY A 371 0.39 20.86 6.31
C GLY A 371 0.87 19.53 6.87
N ARG A 372 0.21 19.11 7.96
CA ARG A 372 0.57 17.94 8.76
C ARG A 372 -0.61 16.96 8.82
N PHE A 373 -0.32 15.70 8.54
CA PHE A 373 -1.19 14.58 8.87
C PHE A 373 -0.77 13.98 10.21
N ARG A 374 -1.71 13.78 11.12
CA ARG A 374 -1.48 13.34 12.49
C ARG A 374 -2.14 11.98 12.71
N ASP A 375 -1.35 11.03 13.15
CA ASP A 375 -1.75 9.65 13.35
C ASP A 375 -1.25 9.17 14.72
N ALA A 376 -1.64 7.98 15.15
CA ALA A 376 -1.22 7.39 16.41
C ALA A 376 -0.62 6.00 16.23
N LEU A 377 0.44 5.70 16.99
CA LEU A 377 0.98 4.35 17.13
C LEU A 377 0.51 3.73 18.45
N GLY A 378 0.16 2.44 18.40
CA GLY A 378 -0.30 1.67 19.56
C GLY A 378 0.84 1.24 20.50
N SER A 379 2.08 1.39 20.05
CA SER A 379 3.31 1.13 20.79
C SER A 379 4.39 2.14 20.38
N ASP A 380 5.49 2.19 21.14
CA ASP A 380 6.65 3.05 20.86
C ASP A 380 7.77 2.25 20.17
N PRO A 381 7.99 2.40 18.85
CA PRO A 381 9.07 1.73 18.14
C PRO A 381 10.44 2.02 18.75
N ARG A 382 11.06 0.99 19.34
CA ARG A 382 12.36 1.11 20.03
C ARG A 382 13.54 1.12 19.07
N VAL A 383 13.38 0.44 17.94
CA VAL A 383 14.37 0.27 16.87
C VAL A 383 13.66 0.41 15.53
N LEU A 384 14.13 1.30 14.66
CA LEU A 384 13.61 1.46 13.30
C LEU A 384 14.56 0.79 12.31
N ASN A 385 14.54 -0.54 12.27
CA ASN A 385 15.44 -1.35 11.44
C ASN A 385 14.64 -2.30 10.52
N PRO A 386 14.76 -2.16 9.18
CA PRO A 386 13.98 -2.95 8.24
C PRO A 386 14.31 -4.46 8.27
N PHE A 387 15.43 -4.88 8.86
CA PHE A 387 15.81 -6.30 8.96
C PHE A 387 15.39 -6.96 10.29
N THR A 388 15.07 -6.17 11.31
CA THR A 388 14.70 -6.71 12.64
C THR A 388 13.33 -6.25 13.15
N ALA A 389 12.64 -5.35 12.44
CA ALA A 389 11.27 -4.96 12.76
C ALA A 389 10.31 -6.17 12.74
N LEU A 390 9.44 -6.24 13.76
CA LEU A 390 8.51 -7.35 13.97
C LEU A 390 7.05 -6.88 14.09
N THR A 391 6.83 -5.60 14.37
CA THR A 391 5.52 -5.05 14.70
C THR A 391 4.95 -4.17 13.59
N GLY A 392 3.62 -4.07 13.53
CA GLY A 392 2.95 -3.18 12.59
C GLY A 392 3.27 -1.70 12.82
N ASP A 393 3.49 -1.27 14.07
CA ASP A 393 3.84 0.12 14.38
C ASP A 393 5.26 0.49 13.92
N GLU A 394 6.22 -0.44 13.96
CA GLU A 394 7.54 -0.24 13.36
C GLU A 394 7.42 -0.10 11.84
N TRP A 395 6.65 -0.98 11.20
CA TRP A 395 6.45 -0.94 9.75
C TRP A 395 5.64 0.28 9.29
N ALA A 396 4.70 0.79 10.09
CA ALA A 396 4.00 2.04 9.81
C ALA A 396 4.96 3.23 9.62
N VAL A 397 6.10 3.23 10.32
CA VAL A 397 7.15 4.24 10.16
C VAL A 397 8.14 3.86 9.06
N LEU A 398 8.56 2.59 8.98
CA LEU A 398 9.56 2.13 8.02
C LEU A 398 9.05 2.21 6.57
N ASP A 399 7.77 1.92 6.32
CA ASP A 399 7.13 2.04 5.01
C ASP A 399 7.07 3.49 4.50
N MET A 400 7.24 4.49 5.38
CA MET A 400 7.34 5.90 5.00
C MET A 400 8.69 6.24 4.35
N VAL A 401 9.71 5.46 4.69
CA VAL A 401 11.12 5.71 4.39
C VAL A 401 11.61 4.75 3.32
N TYR A 402 11.39 3.45 3.49
CA TYR A 402 11.84 2.40 2.59
C TYR A 402 10.73 1.98 1.63
N GLU A 403 11.10 1.63 0.40
CA GLU A 403 10.17 1.14 -0.62
C GLU A 403 10.63 -0.24 -1.13
N SER A 404 9.66 -1.02 -1.60
CA SER A 404 9.87 -2.32 -2.23
C SER A 404 9.88 -2.21 -3.76
N LEU A 405 10.21 -3.32 -4.44
CA LEU A 405 10.28 -3.37 -5.90
C LEU A 405 8.93 -3.15 -6.58
N PHE A 406 7.85 -3.62 -5.94
CA PHE A 406 6.48 -3.39 -6.37
C PHE A 406 5.55 -3.27 -5.15
N ILE A 407 4.38 -2.69 -5.34
CA ILE A 407 3.36 -2.50 -4.29
C ILE A 407 2.05 -3.21 -4.66
N PRO A 408 1.15 -3.49 -3.70
CA PRO A 408 -0.18 -3.99 -4.01
C PRO A 408 -0.96 -3.04 -4.92
N ASN A 409 -1.58 -3.56 -5.98
CA ASN A 409 -2.47 -2.76 -6.82
C ASN A 409 -3.77 -2.43 -6.06
N PRO A 410 -4.10 -1.14 -5.85
CA PRO A 410 -5.33 -0.76 -5.16
C PRO A 410 -6.61 -1.16 -5.91
N ASP A 411 -6.56 -1.36 -7.22
CA ASP A 411 -7.76 -1.68 -8.01
C ASP A 411 -8.02 -3.18 -8.17
N ASP A 412 -7.01 -4.02 -7.90
CA ASP A 412 -7.13 -5.47 -7.93
C ASP A 412 -6.16 -6.09 -6.91
N VAL A 413 -6.74 -6.51 -5.79
CA VAL A 413 -6.06 -7.17 -4.67
C VAL A 413 -5.23 -8.40 -5.06
N ALA A 414 -5.50 -9.05 -6.19
CA ALA A 414 -4.71 -10.20 -6.64
C ALA A 414 -3.52 -9.83 -7.53
N SER A 415 -3.34 -8.54 -7.88
CA SER A 415 -2.35 -8.07 -8.85
C SER A 415 -1.34 -7.07 -8.27
N ASP A 416 -0.18 -6.95 -8.91
CA ASP A 416 0.91 -6.07 -8.45
C ASP A 416 0.96 -4.79 -9.28
N TYR A 417 1.41 -3.70 -8.63
CA TYR A 417 1.64 -2.42 -9.28
C TYR A 417 3.15 -2.11 -9.31
N PRO A 418 3.74 -1.89 -10.50
CA PRO A 418 5.17 -1.55 -10.62
C PRO A 418 5.56 -0.35 -9.77
N TRP A 419 6.70 -0.47 -9.08
CA TRP A 419 7.19 0.59 -8.18
C TRP A 419 8.67 0.90 -8.44
N LEU A 420 9.61 0.53 -7.56
CA LEU A 420 11.05 0.69 -7.85
C LEU A 420 11.50 -0.17 -9.04
N ALA A 421 10.83 -1.31 -9.28
CA ALA A 421 10.89 -2.05 -10.52
C ALA A 421 9.73 -1.61 -11.44
N GLU A 422 10.05 -1.04 -12.60
CA GLU A 422 9.05 -0.66 -13.62
C GLU A 422 8.41 -1.86 -14.30
N ARG A 423 9.12 -3.01 -14.32
CA ARG A 423 8.64 -4.31 -14.78
C ARG A 423 9.63 -5.41 -14.36
N TRP A 424 9.20 -6.66 -14.52
CA TRP A 424 10.05 -7.83 -14.36
C TRP A 424 9.71 -8.91 -15.38
N THR A 425 10.64 -9.84 -15.59
CA THR A 425 10.41 -11.08 -16.33
C THR A 425 10.73 -12.27 -15.45
N ILE A 426 10.00 -13.37 -15.62
CA ILE A 426 10.23 -14.63 -14.93
C ILE A 426 10.44 -15.70 -16.01
N GLU A 427 11.59 -16.38 -15.94
CA GLU A 427 12.01 -17.38 -16.92
C GLU A 427 12.43 -18.66 -16.19
N GLU A 428 12.11 -19.83 -16.75
CA GLU A 428 12.74 -21.09 -16.34
C GLU A 428 14.08 -21.23 -17.07
N VAL A 429 15.16 -21.48 -16.33
CA VAL A 429 16.51 -21.69 -16.85
C VAL A 429 17.13 -22.93 -16.25
N GLU A 430 18.13 -23.51 -16.91
CA GLU A 430 18.87 -24.65 -16.38
C GLU A 430 20.27 -24.20 -15.94
N ILE A 431 20.63 -24.48 -14.68
CA ILE A 431 21.96 -24.21 -14.13
C ILE A 431 22.48 -25.50 -13.49
N GLY A 432 23.61 -26.01 -14.00
CA GLY A 432 24.22 -27.22 -13.47
C GLY A 432 23.29 -28.45 -13.50
N GLY A 433 22.43 -28.56 -14.52
CA GLY A 433 21.45 -29.64 -14.65
C GLY A 433 20.20 -29.51 -13.76
N SER A 434 20.06 -28.42 -13.00
CA SER A 434 18.89 -28.14 -12.16
C SER A 434 18.03 -27.04 -12.78
N LYS A 435 16.70 -27.25 -12.77
CA LYS A 435 15.73 -26.22 -13.12
C LYS A 435 15.75 -25.09 -12.09
N CYS A 436 15.86 -23.87 -12.57
CA CYS A 436 15.96 -22.66 -11.77
C CYS A 436 15.00 -21.60 -12.30
N THR A 437 14.50 -20.74 -11.40
CA THR A 437 13.80 -19.52 -11.79
C THR A 437 14.81 -18.39 -11.95
N LYS A 438 14.78 -17.71 -13.09
CA LYS A 438 15.45 -16.43 -13.31
C LYS A 438 14.42 -15.33 -13.27
N ILE A 439 14.57 -14.39 -12.34
CA ILE A 439 13.75 -13.17 -12.27
C ILE A 439 14.61 -11.98 -12.66
N THR A 440 14.24 -11.26 -13.72
CA THR A 440 14.96 -10.04 -14.14
C THR A 440 14.11 -8.83 -13.79
N PHE A 441 14.63 -7.96 -12.92
CA PHE A 441 14.01 -6.68 -12.58
C PHE A 441 14.61 -5.56 -13.42
N TYR A 442 13.73 -4.68 -13.91
CA TYR A 442 14.08 -3.45 -14.60
C TYR A 442 13.67 -2.29 -13.72
N LEU A 443 14.65 -1.50 -13.29
CA LEU A 443 14.49 -0.49 -12.25
C LEU A 443 14.23 0.89 -12.83
N VAL A 444 13.54 1.72 -12.06
CA VAL A 444 13.33 3.13 -12.40
C VAL A 444 14.65 3.89 -12.40
N LYS A 445 14.82 4.81 -13.35
CA LYS A 445 16.08 5.55 -13.57
C LYS A 445 16.17 6.89 -12.86
N ASN A 446 15.07 7.35 -12.30
CA ASN A 446 14.94 8.66 -11.66
C ASN A 446 14.85 8.57 -10.14
N ALA A 447 14.94 7.37 -9.56
CA ALA A 447 14.94 7.19 -8.12
C ALA A 447 16.30 7.56 -7.51
N THR A 448 16.25 8.21 -6.36
CA THR A 448 17.39 8.58 -5.55
C THR A 448 17.07 8.30 -4.10
N TRP A 449 18.08 7.91 -3.34
CA TRP A 449 18.05 7.86 -1.88
C TRP A 449 17.85 9.27 -1.31
N HIS A 450 17.41 9.38 -0.04
CA HIS A 450 17.17 10.67 0.63
C HIS A 450 18.38 11.62 0.65
N ASP A 451 19.58 11.07 0.54
CA ASP A 451 20.85 11.80 0.48
C ASP A 451 21.28 12.21 -0.95
N GLY A 452 20.47 11.86 -1.95
CA GLY A 452 20.69 12.19 -3.36
C GLY A 452 21.53 11.18 -4.13
N VAL A 453 22.02 10.11 -3.49
CA VAL A 453 22.70 9.01 -4.20
C VAL A 453 21.68 8.32 -5.12
N PRO A 454 22.00 8.05 -6.41
CA PRO A 454 21.09 7.31 -7.29
C PRO A 454 20.77 5.91 -6.76
N PHE A 455 19.50 5.52 -6.85
CA PHE A 455 19.07 4.14 -6.60
C PHE A 455 19.45 3.26 -7.80
N THR A 456 20.10 2.12 -7.55
CA THR A 456 20.59 1.24 -8.62
C THR A 456 20.39 -0.25 -8.32
N ALA A 457 20.64 -1.06 -9.34
CA ALA A 457 20.70 -2.52 -9.25
C ALA A 457 21.71 -3.02 -8.20
N ARG A 458 22.72 -2.22 -7.83
CA ARG A 458 23.69 -2.60 -6.80
C ARG A 458 23.07 -2.59 -5.41
N ASP A 459 22.15 -1.67 -5.12
CA ASP A 459 21.42 -1.62 -3.86
C ASP A 459 20.51 -2.84 -3.69
N VAL A 460 19.81 -3.23 -4.76
CA VAL A 460 18.98 -4.45 -4.79
C VAL A 460 19.85 -5.69 -4.59
N ASN A 461 20.98 -5.77 -5.32
CA ASN A 461 21.94 -6.85 -5.17
C ASN A 461 22.47 -6.95 -3.73
N PHE A 462 22.90 -5.84 -3.16
CA PHE A 462 23.37 -5.74 -1.79
C PHE A 462 22.31 -6.23 -0.81
N THR A 463 21.08 -5.71 -0.90
CA THR A 463 19.97 -6.08 -0.02
C THR A 463 19.73 -7.59 -0.04
N PHE A 464 19.68 -8.19 -1.22
CA PHE A 464 19.41 -9.63 -1.37
C PHE A 464 20.54 -10.50 -0.79
N TRP A 465 21.80 -10.13 -1.03
CA TRP A 465 22.93 -10.85 -0.44
C TRP A 465 23.07 -10.62 1.06
N PHE A 466 22.69 -9.45 1.55
CA PHE A 466 22.65 -9.13 2.97
C PHE A 466 21.64 -10.04 3.70
N ILE A 467 20.41 -10.16 3.18
CA ILE A 467 19.40 -11.06 3.75
C ILE A 467 19.87 -12.51 3.67
N LYS A 468 20.41 -12.93 2.52
CA LYS A 468 20.93 -14.29 2.36
C LYS A 468 22.03 -14.62 3.38
N LYS A 469 22.99 -13.72 3.58
CA LYS A 469 24.13 -13.91 4.50
C LYS A 469 23.68 -13.92 5.96
N ASN A 470 22.82 -12.98 6.34
CA ASN A 470 22.52 -12.70 7.74
C ASN A 470 21.26 -13.40 8.27
N GLN A 471 20.40 -13.90 7.38
CA GLN A 471 19.17 -14.64 7.73
C GLN A 471 18.34 -13.94 8.83
N PRO A 472 17.87 -12.70 8.58
CA PRO A 472 17.04 -11.98 9.54
C PRO A 472 15.81 -12.81 9.91
N ALA A 473 15.30 -12.63 11.15
CA ALA A 473 14.20 -13.40 11.70
C ALA A 473 12.86 -13.25 10.94
N GLN A 474 12.80 -12.38 9.92
CA GLN A 474 11.63 -12.13 9.10
C GLN A 474 11.35 -13.32 8.15
N MET A 475 10.06 -13.61 7.94
CA MET A 475 9.59 -14.86 7.32
C MET A 475 10.03 -15.09 5.87
N TYR A 476 10.51 -14.06 5.15
CA TYR A 476 10.97 -14.16 3.76
C TYR A 476 12.41 -14.70 3.61
N ALA A 477 13.18 -14.82 4.69
CA ALA A 477 14.59 -15.26 4.64
C ALA A 477 14.79 -16.61 3.92
N LYS A 478 13.80 -17.52 3.99
CA LYS A 478 13.84 -18.84 3.38
C LYS A 478 13.97 -18.82 1.85
N ALA A 479 13.39 -17.84 1.16
CA ALA A 479 13.54 -17.76 -0.29
C ALA A 479 14.97 -17.39 -0.71
N PHE A 480 15.65 -16.59 0.11
CA PHE A 480 17.04 -16.23 -0.10
C PHE A 480 18.00 -17.41 0.14
N GLU A 481 17.60 -18.45 0.89
CA GLU A 481 18.39 -19.70 1.01
C GLU A 481 18.59 -20.35 -0.36
N LYS A 482 17.53 -20.41 -1.18
CA LYS A 482 17.55 -21.00 -2.54
C LYS A 482 18.15 -20.09 -3.60
N MET A 483 18.42 -18.82 -3.31
CA MET A 483 19.07 -17.89 -4.24
C MET A 483 20.50 -18.37 -4.57
N ILE A 484 20.78 -18.64 -5.84
CA ILE A 484 22.07 -19.17 -6.31
C ILE A 484 23.04 -18.03 -6.55
N LYS A 485 22.62 -17.04 -7.35
CA LYS A 485 23.42 -15.89 -7.75
C LYS A 485 22.54 -14.74 -8.20
N THR A 486 23.17 -13.58 -8.33
CA THR A 486 22.64 -12.39 -8.98
C THR A 486 23.57 -11.98 -10.12
N GLU A 487 23.03 -11.33 -11.13
CA GLU A 487 23.77 -10.71 -12.23
C GLU A 487 23.31 -9.25 -12.36
N VAL A 488 24.16 -8.31 -11.93
CA VAL A 488 23.96 -6.88 -12.17
C VAL A 488 24.38 -6.62 -13.62
N ILE A 489 23.39 -6.46 -14.50
CA ILE A 489 23.58 -6.32 -15.95
C ILE A 489 24.01 -4.89 -16.27
N ASP A 490 23.34 -3.91 -15.66
CA ASP A 490 23.67 -2.48 -15.69
C ASP A 490 23.12 -1.81 -14.42
N ASP A 491 23.26 -0.49 -14.29
CA ASP A 491 22.83 0.26 -13.10
C ASP A 491 21.31 0.14 -12.82
N TYR A 492 20.50 -0.29 -13.78
CA TYR A 492 19.04 -0.36 -13.66
C TYR A 492 18.46 -1.73 -14.04
N THR A 493 19.30 -2.75 -14.16
CA THR A 493 18.86 -4.10 -14.54
C THR A 493 19.60 -5.15 -13.73
N ILE A 494 18.87 -5.99 -13.01
CA ILE A 494 19.42 -7.10 -12.24
C ILE A 494 18.64 -8.39 -12.49
N ALA A 495 19.35 -9.49 -12.71
CA ALA A 495 18.77 -10.83 -12.74
C ALA A 495 19.11 -11.60 -11.46
N VAL A 496 18.13 -12.29 -10.90
CA VAL A 496 18.25 -13.16 -9.72
C VAL A 496 17.95 -14.58 -10.14
N TYR A 497 18.78 -15.52 -9.71
CA TYR A 497 18.65 -16.94 -10.02
C TYR A 497 18.36 -17.71 -8.75
N ILE A 498 17.25 -18.45 -8.73
CA ILE A 498 16.79 -19.22 -7.57
C ILE A 498 16.69 -20.69 -7.98
N ASN A 499 17.16 -21.59 -7.11
CA ASN A 499 17.08 -23.03 -7.34
C ASN A 499 15.61 -23.52 -7.23
N GLY A 500 15.14 -24.26 -8.22
CA GLY A 500 13.74 -24.68 -8.37
C GLY A 500 12.88 -23.68 -9.13
N THR A 501 11.61 -24.02 -9.33
CA THR A 501 10.62 -23.19 -10.05
C THR A 501 9.47 -22.81 -9.15
N SER A 502 9.09 -21.54 -9.07
CA SER A 502 7.88 -21.12 -8.33
C SER A 502 7.43 -19.72 -8.75
N TRP A 503 6.12 -19.52 -8.89
CA TRP A 503 5.50 -18.21 -9.04
C TRP A 503 5.65 -17.35 -7.76
N ALA A 504 5.74 -17.99 -6.59
CA ALA A 504 5.82 -17.33 -5.29
C ALA A 504 7.17 -16.61 -5.08
N TYR A 505 8.24 -17.06 -5.75
CA TYR A 505 9.57 -16.47 -5.63
C TYR A 505 9.63 -14.98 -5.95
N LEU A 506 8.74 -14.47 -6.82
CA LEU A 506 8.63 -13.02 -7.06
C LEU A 506 8.26 -12.25 -5.78
N TYR A 507 7.28 -12.78 -5.03
CA TYR A 507 6.75 -12.17 -3.81
C TYR A 507 7.73 -12.30 -2.66
N ASP A 508 8.42 -13.43 -2.56
CA ASP A 508 9.42 -13.64 -1.52
C ASP A 508 10.63 -12.69 -1.65
N LEU A 509 10.92 -12.21 -2.87
CA LEU A 509 11.96 -11.20 -3.13
C LEU A 509 11.48 -9.75 -2.92
N ASN A 510 10.19 -9.50 -2.69
CA ASN A 510 9.64 -8.16 -2.57
C ASN A 510 9.79 -7.61 -1.14
N VAL A 511 11.03 -7.27 -0.79
CA VAL A 511 11.43 -6.74 0.51
C VAL A 511 11.70 -5.24 0.43
N ALA A 512 11.79 -4.57 1.58
CA ALA A 512 12.29 -3.20 1.67
C ALA A 512 13.74 -3.15 1.16
N ILE A 513 14.00 -2.29 0.15
CA ILE A 513 15.36 -2.14 -0.40
C ILE A 513 16.14 -1.11 0.41
N VAL A 514 17.40 -1.42 0.73
CA VAL A 514 18.27 -0.56 1.54
C VAL A 514 19.47 -0.03 0.76
N PRO A 515 20.00 1.16 1.10
CA PRO A 515 21.15 1.73 0.41
C PRO A 515 22.45 0.98 0.73
N GLU A 516 23.15 0.49 -0.31
CA GLU A 516 24.43 -0.23 -0.17
C GLU A 516 25.47 0.65 0.52
N HIS A 517 25.53 1.94 0.22
CA HIS A 517 26.55 2.84 0.78
C HIS A 517 26.37 3.17 2.27
N ILE A 518 25.20 2.85 2.84
CA ILE A 518 24.91 3.00 4.27
C ILE A 518 25.02 1.65 4.98
N TRP A 519 24.28 0.65 4.51
CA TRP A 519 24.21 -0.67 5.15
C TRP A 519 25.41 -1.55 4.84
N GLY A 520 26.15 -1.28 3.76
CA GLY A 520 27.42 -1.94 3.43
C GLY A 520 28.62 -1.36 4.18
N ASN A 521 28.44 -0.30 4.98
CA ASN A 521 29.51 0.27 5.79
C ASN A 521 29.68 -0.55 7.08
N GLU A 522 30.51 -1.60 7.01
CA GLU A 522 30.75 -2.52 8.13
C GLU A 522 31.25 -1.79 9.38
N THR A 523 32.13 -0.78 9.23
CA THR A 523 32.62 0.01 10.37
C THR A 523 31.49 0.77 11.05
N LEU A 524 30.60 1.42 10.29
CA LEU A 524 29.44 2.11 10.84
C LEU A 524 28.51 1.15 11.59
N LEU A 525 28.28 -0.05 11.05
CA LEU A 525 27.46 -1.06 11.73
C LEU A 525 28.13 -1.57 13.02
N GLU A 526 29.42 -1.90 12.98
CA GLU A 526 30.18 -2.40 14.12
C GLU A 526 30.25 -1.38 15.27
N GLU A 527 30.52 -0.11 14.95
CA GLU A 527 30.54 0.99 15.94
C GLU A 527 29.19 1.19 16.64
N HIS A 528 28.10 0.71 16.03
CA HIS A 528 26.74 0.80 16.56
C HIS A 528 26.13 -0.54 16.96
N GLY A 529 26.96 -1.54 17.26
CA GLY A 529 26.53 -2.79 17.90
C GLY A 529 26.11 -3.90 16.92
N GLY A 530 26.48 -3.79 15.66
CA GLY A 530 26.14 -4.75 14.60
C GLY A 530 24.75 -4.51 14.01
N TRP A 531 24.48 -5.15 12.87
CA TRP A 531 23.25 -4.90 12.11
C TRP A 531 21.98 -5.30 12.86
N GLU A 532 22.02 -6.30 13.76
CA GLU A 532 20.85 -6.76 14.50
C GLU A 532 20.31 -5.69 15.47
N SER A 533 21.23 -4.99 16.15
CA SER A 533 20.90 -4.00 17.19
C SER A 533 20.85 -2.57 16.65
N TRP A 534 21.21 -2.37 15.38
CA TRP A 534 21.36 -1.05 14.81
C TRP A 534 20.01 -0.34 14.64
N ASP A 535 19.90 0.87 15.18
CA ASP A 535 18.79 1.78 14.91
C ASP A 535 19.30 2.96 14.06
N PRO A 536 19.15 2.90 12.73
CA PRO A 536 19.67 3.92 11.82
C PRO A 536 19.08 5.31 12.07
N SER A 537 17.92 5.42 12.73
CA SER A 537 17.33 6.72 13.11
C SER A 537 18.06 7.43 14.26
N LYS A 538 18.91 6.73 15.03
CA LYS A 538 19.72 7.32 16.12
C LYS A 538 21.05 7.87 15.64
N VAL A 539 21.47 7.50 14.43
CA VAL A 539 22.82 7.75 13.94
C VAL A 539 22.77 8.87 12.91
N PRO A 540 23.45 10.01 13.12
CA PRO A 540 23.53 11.07 12.12
C PRO A 540 24.16 10.55 10.82
N HIS A 541 23.66 11.05 9.69
CA HIS A 541 24.23 10.72 8.38
C HIS A 541 25.69 11.19 8.30
N PRO A 542 26.63 10.37 7.76
CA PRO A 542 28.06 10.70 7.77
C PRO A 542 28.42 11.94 6.93
N SER A 543 27.67 12.23 5.87
CA SER A 543 28.01 13.28 4.90
C SER A 543 26.93 14.33 4.60
N VAL A 544 25.67 14.12 5.02
CA VAL A 544 24.53 15.00 4.66
C VAL A 544 23.92 15.56 5.93
N PRO A 545 24.22 16.82 6.28
CA PRO A 545 23.73 17.43 7.51
C PRO A 545 22.20 17.42 7.60
N GLY A 546 21.69 17.06 8.78
CA GLY A 546 20.25 17.03 9.06
C GLY A 546 19.56 15.71 8.67
N LEU A 547 20.27 14.78 8.02
CA LEU A 547 19.81 13.40 7.85
C LEU A 547 20.34 12.49 8.97
N THR A 548 19.64 11.38 9.17
CA THR A 548 20.13 10.21 9.91
C THR A 548 20.53 9.11 8.92
N CYS A 549 21.05 7.99 9.40
CA CYS A 549 21.29 6.81 8.57
C CYS A 549 20.01 6.07 8.17
N LEU A 550 18.83 6.50 8.67
CA LEU A 550 17.52 6.01 8.22
C LEU A 550 17.20 6.65 6.86
N VAL A 551 17.96 6.23 5.85
CA VAL A 551 17.91 6.70 4.46
C VAL A 551 17.15 5.67 3.63
N GLY A 552 16.14 6.13 2.89
CA GLY A 552 15.40 5.31 1.94
C GLY A 552 15.09 6.04 0.63
N THR A 553 14.32 5.42 -0.26
CA THR A 553 13.83 6.07 -1.50
C THR A 553 12.46 6.73 -1.30
N GLY A 554 11.83 6.50 -0.15
CA GLY A 554 10.43 6.80 0.13
C GLY A 554 10.07 8.28 0.18
N PRO A 555 8.76 8.56 0.26
CA PRO A 555 8.19 9.91 0.20
C PRO A 555 8.49 10.75 1.44
N TYR A 556 8.89 10.15 2.57
CA TYR A 556 9.22 10.89 3.79
C TYR A 556 10.59 10.53 4.33
N ILE A 557 11.18 11.51 5.01
CA ILE A 557 12.48 11.47 5.67
C ILE A 557 12.22 11.55 7.17
N PHE A 558 12.85 10.67 7.94
CA PHE A 558 12.84 10.77 9.39
C PHE A 558 13.44 12.10 9.85
N LYS A 559 12.71 12.86 10.66
CA LYS A 559 13.16 14.17 11.14
C LYS A 559 13.52 14.17 12.61
N ASP A 560 12.62 13.68 13.45
CA ASP A 560 12.78 13.76 14.89
C ASP A 560 11.91 12.71 15.59
N ARG A 561 12.29 12.35 16.82
CA ARG A 561 11.42 11.58 17.70
C ARG A 561 11.68 11.91 19.15
N LYS A 562 10.64 11.72 19.95
CA LYS A 562 10.71 11.73 21.40
C LYS A 562 10.04 10.48 21.92
N LEU A 563 10.83 9.60 22.54
CA LEU A 563 10.36 8.31 23.07
C LEU A 563 9.17 8.51 23.99
N GLY A 564 8.14 7.68 23.81
CA GLY A 564 6.86 7.76 24.52
C GLY A 564 5.96 8.93 24.13
N GLU A 565 6.35 9.78 23.18
CA GLU A 565 5.57 10.95 22.77
C GLU A 565 5.28 11.00 21.27
N TYR A 566 6.30 11.02 20.40
CA TYR A 566 6.07 11.09 18.96
C TYR A 566 7.25 10.62 18.09
N ILE A 567 6.93 10.31 16.82
CA ILE A 567 7.86 10.22 15.69
C ILE A 567 7.37 11.20 14.60
N LEU A 568 8.26 12.07 14.13
CA LEU A 568 7.98 13.07 13.09
C LEU A 568 8.77 12.76 11.83
N LEU A 569 8.07 12.69 10.70
CA LEU A 569 8.65 12.62 9.38
C LEU A 569 8.28 13.84 8.54
N VAL A 570 9.18 14.26 7.66
CA VAL A 570 8.95 15.34 6.67
C VAL A 570 9.07 14.80 5.27
N TRP A 571 8.31 15.38 4.35
CA TRP A 571 8.34 14.97 2.97
C TRP A 571 9.75 15.08 2.36
N ASN A 572 10.08 14.15 1.46
CA ASN A 572 11.32 14.09 0.72
C ASN A 572 11.25 15.02 -0.52
N PRO A 573 12.01 16.13 -0.57
CA PRO A 573 11.95 17.05 -1.68
C PRO A 573 12.50 16.49 -2.98
N ASN A 574 13.34 15.46 -2.91
CA ASN A 574 13.89 14.76 -4.07
C ASN A 574 13.08 13.50 -4.42
N TYR A 575 11.89 13.31 -3.85
CA TYR A 575 11.11 12.10 -4.09
C TYR A 575 10.86 11.88 -5.58
N TRP A 576 11.16 10.68 -6.04
CA TRP A 576 11.17 10.35 -7.47
C TRP A 576 9.77 10.25 -8.08
N LYS A 577 8.76 10.01 -7.23
CA LYS A 577 7.33 10.14 -7.54
C LYS A 577 6.74 11.42 -6.94
N ARG A 578 7.52 12.50 -6.82
CA ARG A 578 7.01 13.80 -6.33
C ARG A 578 5.80 14.23 -7.14
N HIS A 579 4.72 14.67 -6.49
CA HIS A 579 3.57 15.26 -7.20
C HIS A 579 4.07 16.39 -8.10
N PRO A 580 3.71 16.41 -9.41
CA PRO A 580 4.28 17.35 -10.39
C PRO A 580 4.05 18.82 -10.02
N GLU A 581 2.93 19.12 -9.38
CA GLU A 581 2.58 20.48 -8.91
C GLU A 581 3.20 20.84 -7.54
N LYS A 582 3.81 19.88 -6.81
CA LYS A 582 4.49 20.14 -5.53
C LYS A 582 5.92 20.63 -5.79
N GLY A 583 6.06 21.81 -6.39
CA GLY A 583 7.34 22.43 -6.74
C GLY A 583 7.31 23.95 -6.71
N LEU A 584 8.28 24.57 -7.38
CA LEU A 584 8.31 26.02 -7.58
C LEU A 584 7.41 26.41 -8.75
N SER A 585 6.82 27.59 -8.68
CA SER A 585 6.11 28.26 -9.77
C SER A 585 6.85 29.52 -10.19
N LEU A 586 6.96 29.74 -11.50
CA LEU A 586 7.68 30.86 -12.10
C LEU A 586 6.77 31.65 -13.07
N SER A 587 6.62 32.95 -12.82
CA SER A 587 5.89 33.88 -13.70
C SER A 587 6.74 35.08 -14.11
N PHE A 588 6.69 35.43 -15.39
CA PHE A 588 7.28 36.67 -15.89
C PHE A 588 6.34 37.83 -15.55
N LYS A 589 6.83 38.80 -14.79
CA LYS A 589 6.11 40.04 -14.48
C LYS A 589 6.39 41.10 -15.54
N LYS A 590 7.64 41.15 -16.02
CA LYS A 590 8.07 42.06 -17.09
C LYS A 590 9.22 41.44 -17.87
N VAL A 591 9.09 41.42 -19.19
CA VAL A 591 10.18 41.12 -20.14
C VAL A 591 9.96 41.99 -21.36
N ASP A 592 11.00 42.69 -21.81
CA ASP A 592 10.92 43.45 -23.05
C ASP A 592 10.83 42.48 -24.25
N GLU A 593 9.76 42.53 -25.05
CA GLU A 593 9.59 41.65 -26.21
C GLU A 593 10.49 42.04 -27.40
N MET A 594 10.84 43.33 -27.48
CA MET A 594 11.66 43.88 -28.54
C MET A 594 12.55 45.00 -28.01
N VAL A 595 13.86 44.89 -28.27
CA VAL A 595 14.86 45.89 -27.89
C VAL A 595 15.80 46.17 -29.06
N TYR A 596 16.47 47.32 -29.05
CA TYR A 596 17.59 47.55 -29.97
C TYR A 596 18.89 47.05 -29.35
N SER A 597 19.76 46.46 -30.16
CA SER A 597 21.12 46.05 -29.76
C SER A 597 21.83 47.18 -28.99
N GLY A 598 22.37 46.85 -27.82
CA GLY A 598 22.98 47.80 -26.88
C GLY A 598 22.02 48.43 -25.87
N THR A 599 20.71 48.17 -25.97
CA THR A 599 19.72 48.53 -24.94
C THR A 599 19.53 47.33 -24.00
N PRO A 600 19.75 47.46 -22.68
CA PRO A 600 19.58 46.35 -21.76
C PRO A 600 18.13 45.84 -21.75
N ILE A 601 17.96 44.52 -21.71
CA ILE A 601 16.65 43.91 -21.46
C ILE A 601 16.45 43.87 -19.95
N THR A 602 15.32 44.36 -19.47
CA THR A 602 14.92 44.21 -18.07
C THR A 602 14.01 43.00 -17.93
N VAL A 603 14.42 42.06 -17.08
CA VAL A 603 13.61 40.90 -16.72
C VAL A 603 13.17 41.03 -15.27
N GLU A 604 11.87 40.86 -15.02
CA GLU A 604 11.26 40.78 -13.70
C GLU A 604 10.41 39.50 -13.59
N LEU A 605 10.65 38.74 -12.54
CA LEU A 605 10.13 37.40 -12.32
C LEU A 605 9.52 37.31 -10.95
N SER A 606 8.46 36.52 -10.79
CA SER A 606 7.95 36.11 -9.49
C SER A 606 8.09 34.61 -9.34
N VAL A 607 8.68 34.22 -8.21
CA VAL A 607 8.88 32.83 -7.79
C VAL A 607 8.03 32.56 -6.56
N THR A 608 7.18 31.54 -6.65
CA THR A 608 6.39 31.04 -5.52
C THR A 608 6.61 29.54 -5.30
N ASP A 609 6.30 29.04 -4.12
CA ASP A 609 6.24 27.60 -3.83
C ASP A 609 4.89 27.00 -4.27
N TYR A 610 4.73 25.69 -4.00
CA TYR A 610 3.54 24.92 -4.32
C TYR A 610 2.31 25.31 -3.48
N MET A 611 2.49 26.14 -2.46
CA MET A 611 1.41 26.74 -1.68
C MET A 611 1.12 28.18 -2.12
N GLY A 612 1.76 28.66 -3.19
CA GLY A 612 1.63 30.03 -3.70
C GLY A 612 2.36 31.06 -2.84
N ARG A 613 3.22 30.65 -1.90
CA ARG A 613 3.96 31.57 -1.03
C ARG A 613 5.19 32.10 -1.75
N ALA A 614 5.49 33.38 -1.55
CA ALA A 614 6.66 34.04 -2.12
C ALA A 614 7.98 33.37 -1.67
N VAL A 615 8.85 33.04 -2.61
CA VAL A 615 10.15 32.42 -2.34
C VAL A 615 11.26 33.46 -2.44
N GLY A 616 11.83 33.86 -1.30
CA GLY A 616 12.89 34.88 -1.26
C GLY A 616 14.32 34.35 -1.29
N ASN A 617 14.52 33.04 -1.12
CA ASN A 617 15.84 32.40 -1.02
C ASN A 617 16.18 31.49 -2.21
N ALA A 618 15.48 31.65 -3.34
CA ALA A 618 15.82 30.95 -4.58
C ALA A 618 17.05 31.56 -5.27
N SER A 619 17.81 30.70 -5.94
CA SER A 619 18.80 31.07 -6.96
C SER A 619 18.08 31.20 -8.31
N VAL A 620 18.29 32.30 -9.02
CA VAL A 620 17.67 32.56 -10.33
C VAL A 620 18.75 32.92 -11.33
N VAL A 621 18.89 32.09 -12.37
CA VAL A 621 19.88 32.22 -13.44
C VAL A 621 19.16 32.33 -14.78
N ILE A 622 19.55 33.30 -15.61
CA ILE A 622 19.00 33.52 -16.94
C ILE A 622 20.08 33.28 -17.98
N GLU A 623 19.93 32.23 -18.76
CA GLU A 623 20.76 31.97 -19.93
C GLU A 623 20.17 32.66 -21.16
N VAL A 624 21.02 33.40 -21.87
CA VAL A 624 20.71 33.99 -23.16
C VAL A 624 21.21 33.04 -24.23
N ILE A 625 20.29 32.49 -25.01
CA ILE A 625 20.56 31.53 -26.06
C ILE A 625 20.35 32.20 -27.41
N LYS A 626 21.34 32.11 -28.30
CA LYS A 626 21.28 32.58 -29.67
C LYS A 626 21.78 31.47 -30.59
N ASP A 627 21.03 31.18 -31.65
CA ASP A 627 21.39 30.16 -32.64
C ASP A 627 21.68 28.76 -32.02
N GLY A 628 21.03 28.46 -30.90
CA GLY A 628 21.20 27.19 -30.16
C GLY A 628 22.32 27.19 -29.11
N GLU A 629 23.13 28.26 -29.02
CA GLU A 629 24.25 28.35 -28.09
C GLU A 629 23.99 29.37 -26.96
N VAL A 630 24.43 29.03 -25.74
CA VAL A 630 24.40 29.97 -24.60
C VAL A 630 25.48 31.03 -24.81
N VAL A 631 25.07 32.27 -25.09
CA VAL A 631 25.98 33.40 -25.35
C VAL A 631 26.23 34.26 -24.11
N LYS A 632 25.36 34.20 -23.10
CA LYS A 632 25.49 34.95 -21.84
C LYS A 632 24.69 34.26 -20.73
N SER A 633 25.15 34.37 -19.48
CA SER A 633 24.40 33.92 -18.29
C SER A 633 24.38 35.04 -17.26
N VAL A 634 23.21 35.33 -16.68
CA VAL A 634 22.99 36.45 -15.75
C VAL A 634 22.20 35.97 -14.54
N SER A 635 22.68 36.24 -13.33
CA SER A 635 21.94 35.96 -12.10
C SER A 635 20.98 37.11 -11.77
N ALA A 636 19.74 36.78 -11.40
CA ALA A 636 18.76 37.76 -10.97
C ALA A 636 18.88 38.04 -9.47
N SER A 637 18.65 39.29 -9.08
CA SER A 637 18.68 39.74 -7.68
C SER A 637 17.26 39.77 -7.10
N HIS A 638 17.10 39.28 -5.87
CA HIS A 638 15.83 39.35 -5.13
C HIS A 638 15.49 40.81 -4.75
N LYS A 639 14.21 41.17 -4.86
CA LYS A 639 13.68 42.53 -4.58
C LYS A 639 12.65 42.58 -3.45
N GLY A 640 12.31 41.44 -2.84
CA GLY A 640 11.20 41.30 -1.89
C GLY A 640 10.05 40.50 -2.49
N ASP A 641 9.21 39.90 -1.63
CA ASP A 641 7.97 39.20 -2.01
C ASP A 641 8.12 38.18 -3.17
N GLY A 642 9.25 37.46 -3.16
CA GLY A 642 9.57 36.46 -4.19
C GLY A 642 9.81 37.03 -5.59
N VAL A 643 10.01 38.34 -5.72
CA VAL A 643 10.31 39.01 -6.98
C VAL A 643 11.82 39.06 -7.21
N TYR A 644 12.24 38.70 -8.43
CA TYR A 644 13.62 38.72 -8.88
C TYR A 644 13.76 39.58 -10.13
N THR A 645 14.85 40.32 -10.23
CA THR A 645 15.13 41.14 -11.42
C THR A 645 16.56 40.98 -11.93
N ALA A 646 16.71 41.03 -13.25
CA ALA A 646 17.99 41.04 -13.92
C ALA A 646 17.98 42.06 -15.06
N SER A 647 19.15 42.63 -15.35
CA SER A 647 19.39 43.48 -16.52
C SER A 647 20.39 42.79 -17.43
N ILE A 648 19.99 42.52 -18.67
CA ILE A 648 20.78 41.77 -19.65
C ILE A 648 21.30 42.72 -20.72
N ASP A 649 22.62 42.88 -20.79
CA ASP A 649 23.26 43.65 -21.85
C ASP A 649 23.15 42.95 -23.21
N THR A 650 22.61 43.67 -24.21
CA THR A 650 22.37 43.18 -25.58
C THR A 650 23.39 43.68 -26.60
N SER A 651 24.47 44.30 -26.15
CA SER A 651 25.55 44.77 -27.04
C SER A 651 26.12 43.61 -27.86
N GLY A 652 26.13 43.77 -29.19
CA GLY A 652 26.59 42.73 -30.12
C GLY A 652 25.56 41.63 -30.41
N LEU A 653 24.41 41.63 -29.75
CA LEU A 653 23.30 40.73 -30.07
C LEU A 653 22.38 41.35 -31.14
N THR A 654 21.87 40.50 -32.03
CA THR A 654 20.90 40.84 -33.09
C THR A 654 20.10 39.59 -33.44
N GLY A 655 18.86 39.77 -33.91
CA GLY A 655 17.95 38.66 -34.20
C GLY A 655 17.14 38.24 -32.98
N THR A 656 16.44 37.12 -33.10
CA THR A 656 15.68 36.52 -32.00
C THR A 656 16.62 35.80 -31.05
N ILE A 657 16.54 36.11 -29.77
CA ILE A 657 17.23 35.40 -28.69
C ILE A 657 16.21 34.71 -27.80
N THR A 658 16.60 33.60 -27.18
CA THR A 658 15.81 32.90 -26.16
C THR A 658 16.41 33.19 -24.78
N LEU A 659 15.57 33.56 -23.82
CA LEU A 659 15.92 33.69 -22.42
C LEU A 659 15.42 32.45 -21.68
N LYS A 660 16.33 31.59 -21.26
CA LYS A 660 16.04 30.41 -20.43
C LYS A 660 16.29 30.76 -18.97
N VAL A 661 15.21 30.94 -18.23
CA VAL A 661 15.25 31.19 -16.79
C VAL A 661 15.26 29.86 -16.06
N MET A 662 16.23 29.67 -15.17
CA MET A 662 16.34 28.52 -14.29
C MET A 662 16.30 29.01 -12.86
N VAL A 663 15.43 28.40 -12.06
CA VAL A 663 15.23 28.72 -10.66
C VAL A 663 15.47 27.48 -9.83
N SER A 664 16.20 27.62 -8.73
CA SER A 664 16.35 26.56 -7.76
C SER A 664 16.26 27.05 -6.32
N GLN A 665 15.72 26.22 -5.43
CA GLN A 665 15.57 26.50 -4.01
C GLN A 665 15.94 25.26 -3.20
N LYS A 666 16.87 25.39 -2.25
CA LYS A 666 17.15 24.33 -1.28
C LYS A 666 15.99 24.18 -0.31
N VAL A 667 15.52 22.95 -0.12
CA VAL A 667 14.46 22.59 0.82
C VAL A 667 14.93 21.37 1.60
N GLY A 668 15.24 21.54 2.89
CA GLY A 668 15.84 20.49 3.71
C GLY A 668 17.11 19.90 3.05
N PRO A 669 17.23 18.56 2.94
CA PRO A 669 18.36 17.90 2.26
C PRO A 669 18.23 17.92 0.72
N GLY A 670 17.10 18.35 0.17
CA GLY A 670 16.82 18.35 -1.27
C GLY A 670 16.75 19.73 -1.92
N GLU A 671 16.33 19.75 -3.18
CA GLU A 671 16.24 20.97 -3.98
C GLU A 671 15.02 20.96 -4.91
N LEU A 672 14.27 22.06 -4.92
CA LEU A 672 13.24 22.32 -5.91
C LEU A 672 13.84 23.07 -7.10
N LYS A 673 13.46 22.68 -8.31
CA LYS A 673 13.94 23.29 -9.57
C LYS A 673 12.78 23.53 -10.52
N ILE A 674 12.82 24.63 -11.24
CA ILE A 674 11.95 24.92 -12.38
C ILE A 674 12.71 25.72 -13.43
N SER A 675 12.40 25.51 -14.71
CA SER A 675 12.89 26.36 -15.79
C SER A 675 11.75 26.82 -16.69
N LYS A 676 11.91 27.99 -17.31
CA LYS A 676 10.96 28.55 -18.27
C LYS A 676 11.69 29.39 -19.30
N GLU A 677 11.23 29.30 -20.54
CA GLU A 677 11.81 30.04 -21.66
C GLU A 677 10.86 31.15 -22.15
N THR A 678 11.44 32.23 -22.65
CA THR A 678 10.74 33.28 -23.39
C THR A 678 11.66 33.82 -24.48
N THR A 679 11.12 34.42 -25.54
CA THR A 679 11.92 34.98 -26.63
C THR A 679 11.90 36.51 -26.61
N VAL A 680 12.99 37.12 -27.08
CA VAL A 680 13.13 38.57 -27.24
C VAL A 680 13.73 38.87 -28.61
N ASN A 681 13.18 39.84 -29.31
CA ASN A 681 13.70 40.29 -30.60
C ASN A 681 14.68 41.45 -30.42
N VAL A 682 15.96 41.21 -30.72
CA VAL A 682 17.00 42.24 -30.68
C VAL A 682 17.21 42.83 -32.07
N LEU A 683 16.66 44.02 -32.29
CA LEU A 683 16.81 44.74 -33.55
C LEU A 683 18.23 45.33 -33.68
N PRO A 684 18.83 45.33 -34.88
CA PRO A 684 20.09 46.03 -35.11
C PRO A 684 19.99 47.52 -34.73
N LEU A 685 21.05 48.07 -34.15
CA LEU A 685 21.07 49.46 -33.68
C LEU A 685 20.75 50.48 -34.79
N TRP A 686 21.17 50.23 -36.03
CA TRP A 686 20.88 51.12 -37.16
C TRP A 686 19.38 51.29 -37.43
N ARG A 687 18.54 50.30 -37.11
CA ARG A 687 17.07 50.41 -37.27
C ARG A 687 16.46 51.46 -36.35
N LYS A 688 17.09 51.75 -35.21
CA LYS A 688 16.67 52.81 -34.29
C LYS A 688 16.74 54.20 -34.93
N TYR A 689 17.71 54.37 -35.85
CA TYR A 689 17.99 55.66 -36.49
C TYR A 689 17.38 55.82 -37.89
N LEU A 690 16.77 54.77 -38.44
CA LEU A 690 16.16 54.76 -39.78
C LEU A 690 15.14 55.89 -40.02
N PRO A 691 14.27 56.26 -39.06
CA PRO A 691 13.35 57.40 -39.23
C PRO A 691 14.08 58.74 -39.45
N TYR A 692 15.24 58.93 -38.81
CA TYR A 692 16.04 60.15 -38.94
C TYR A 692 16.83 60.19 -40.26
N ALA A 693 17.25 59.03 -40.77
CA ALA A 693 17.85 58.92 -42.10
C ALA A 693 16.83 59.31 -43.20
N GLY A 694 15.58 58.87 -43.06
CA GLY A 694 14.48 59.29 -43.94
C GLY A 694 14.22 60.79 -43.90
N ALA A 695 14.18 61.39 -42.70
CA ALA A 695 14.06 62.84 -42.54
C ALA A 695 15.25 63.59 -43.15
N GLY A 696 16.47 63.09 -42.98
CA GLY A 696 17.68 63.65 -43.60
C GLY A 696 17.64 63.59 -45.13
N VAL A 697 17.15 62.50 -45.71
CA VAL A 697 16.94 62.38 -47.17
C VAL A 697 15.87 63.35 -47.66
N VAL A 698 14.75 63.51 -46.94
CA VAL A 698 13.73 64.51 -47.28
C VAL A 698 14.29 65.93 -47.22
N VAL A 699 15.05 66.27 -46.16
CA VAL A 699 15.72 67.56 -46.05
C VAL A 699 16.73 67.77 -47.18
N ALA A 700 17.51 66.75 -47.55
CA ALA A 700 18.46 66.82 -48.65
C ALA A 700 17.76 66.97 -50.02
N ILE A 701 16.63 66.29 -50.23
CA ILE A 701 15.79 66.43 -51.43
C ILE A 701 15.20 67.84 -51.49
N VAL A 702 14.62 68.34 -50.39
CA VAL A 702 14.07 69.70 -50.31
C VAL A 702 15.17 70.74 -50.55
N ALA A 703 16.34 70.59 -49.92
CA ALA A 703 17.48 71.48 -50.15
C ALA A 703 17.96 71.44 -51.61
N SER A 704 18.01 70.25 -52.23
CA SER A 704 18.39 70.09 -53.64
C SER A 704 17.36 70.74 -54.58
N ILE A 705 16.06 70.59 -54.29
CA ILE A 705 14.98 71.26 -55.01
C ILE A 705 15.10 72.78 -54.87
N VAL A 706 15.36 73.29 -53.66
CA VAL A 706 15.56 74.72 -53.40
C VAL A 706 16.79 75.24 -54.18
N VAL A 707 17.91 74.53 -54.18
CA VAL A 707 19.11 74.91 -54.95
C VAL A 707 18.83 74.90 -56.46
N LEU A 708 18.11 73.90 -56.98
CA LEU A 708 17.71 73.85 -58.39
C LEU A 708 16.77 75.00 -58.76
N LEU A 709 15.81 75.35 -57.91
CA LEU A 709 14.92 76.48 -58.11
C LEU A 709 15.68 77.82 -58.07
N LEU A 710 16.65 77.97 -57.17
CA LEU A 710 17.50 79.17 -57.10
C LEU A 710 18.42 79.28 -58.34
N ARG A 711 19.00 78.18 -58.84
CA ARG A 711 19.79 78.18 -60.08
C ARG A 711 18.95 78.55 -61.30
N LYS A 712 17.72 78.05 -61.39
CA LYS A 712 16.80 78.36 -62.50
C LYS A 712 16.41 79.85 -62.54
N ARG A 713 16.37 80.51 -61.38
CA ARG A 713 16.15 81.96 -61.24
C ARG A 713 17.36 82.83 -61.58
N SER A 714 18.58 82.28 -61.57
CA SER A 714 19.81 82.99 -61.96
C SER A 714 20.13 82.92 -63.46
N LEU A 715 19.41 82.06 -64.20
CA LEU A 715 19.59 81.79 -65.63
C LEU A 715 18.41 82.30 -66.48
N SER A 716 17.43 82.96 -65.86
CA SER A 716 16.33 83.72 -66.47
C SER A 716 16.49 85.19 -66.11
#